data_AF-A0A368NKC9-F1
#
_entry.id   AF-A0A368NKC9-F1
#
_cell.length_a   1.000
_cell.length_b   1.000
_cell.length_c   1.000
_cell.angle_alpha   90.00
_cell.angle_beta   90.00
_cell.angle_gamma   90.00
#
_symmetry.space_group_name_H-M   'P 1'
#
loop_
_entity.id
_entity.type
_entity.pdbx_description
1 polymer ?
#
loop_
_entity_poly.entity_id
_entity_poly.type
_entity_poly.pdbx_seq_one_letter_code
_entity_poly.pdbx_strand_id
1 'polypeptide(L)'
;MNMTKRPLIQKGVVELEQLFDQRRGDAEFLNQLLEELSERKVQRANELRQRVLQAIGVTTKPHLTDVANDKTAPIRSSPVTPTSVETSIASPIGTSEAPRGATPSANRPPLERPPITNDADNVLSAWTAMEVLSPPSFRKPEDLTGGDRYRIGDINKEVLPWENGGEKSRPNQKLYYQLVLGSVDMEAAVKALLSVYTDSRAERPQARGEAALATIMLDREGRPVENEAVSVSSFGWGIPVALSGRLGDLAQWSQAEQVLVEGLTNKVVVKGEDGKTLPLTRKTIQTAYDWLVQAIGLSAQFAKPPAFAIKSYQFFKLQDPPESILLNSFFLDDLAMARSLITSGKATPNLKRYLGVIKPRSRHNLMKDNEALADALEPKKFPLGSWPGNGRHPLALLQQCAVNLAIHDLKTDGILAVNGPPGTGKTTLLRDVIAALVTKRAEILCTYDEPENAFIHSGQKIRKGNAFIHLYRLDSKITGYEMIVASSNNKAVENVSAELPAMEAIAADANGLRYFKTVSDALLQRDTWGTVAAVLGNGKNRGDFRQTFWWGEDVGMQKYLQQASGNPQFITEKTETGTKQRPPHIIVNENAPEDHEDALRRWKKARQHFRKVTASAKTKLADLQKAHDLLRSIPLKLEKIGSLHAEISTMIPVVAAMAERARHAVSLSDAQRKIVDALKKDFDASAKNRPGLFSRLFGTQTYRSWRAAHGTITQRFMSEQATLSSLAADTNVKSSEHARADSELKQMEASIAGLTEALNRERSALEAISQHYPGTFISDDFFKLRHPEKQKSAPWLDATTAHLRNDVFEAAMALHKAFIDAAAKPIRHNLNVLLDGFGTRSL
;
A
#
# COMPACT_ATOMS: atom_id res chain seq x y z
N MET A 1 -39.91 -31.85 -45.51
CA MET A 1 -38.90 -30.77 -45.43
C MET A 1 -37.94 -31.13 -44.31
N ASN A 2 -36.69 -31.45 -44.66
CA ASN A 2 -35.68 -32.05 -43.78
C ASN A 2 -35.26 -31.09 -42.65
N MET A 3 -35.37 -31.54 -41.40
CA MET A 3 -34.67 -30.91 -40.26
C MET A 3 -33.17 -31.15 -40.43
N THR A 4 -32.41 -30.10 -40.74
CA THR A 4 -30.95 -30.12 -40.68
C THR A 4 -30.51 -30.39 -39.24
N LYS A 5 -29.76 -31.48 -39.05
CA LYS A 5 -29.20 -31.91 -37.76
C LYS A 5 -28.35 -30.76 -37.18
N ARG A 6 -28.73 -30.18 -36.05
CA ARG A 6 -27.89 -29.26 -35.25
C ARG A 6 -26.90 -30.09 -34.42
N PRO A 7 -25.62 -30.23 -34.83
CA PRO A 7 -24.71 -31.21 -34.22
C PRO A 7 -24.24 -30.79 -32.82
N LEU A 8 -24.34 -29.50 -32.47
CA LEU A 8 -23.82 -28.92 -31.22
C LEU A 8 -24.90 -28.68 -30.16
N ILE A 9 -26.17 -28.97 -30.46
CA ILE A 9 -27.31 -28.67 -29.57
C ILE A 9 -27.25 -29.42 -28.24
N GLN A 10 -26.71 -30.65 -28.24
CA GLN A 10 -26.60 -31.49 -27.04
C GLN A 10 -25.41 -31.12 -26.13
N LYS A 11 -24.52 -30.21 -26.57
CA LYS A 11 -23.32 -29.84 -25.83
C LYS A 11 -23.56 -28.65 -24.89
N GLY A 12 -23.00 -28.73 -23.69
CA GLY A 12 -23.05 -27.64 -22.70
C GLY A 12 -22.15 -26.46 -23.10
N VAL A 13 -22.43 -25.25 -22.60
CA VAL A 13 -21.64 -24.05 -22.95
C VAL A 13 -20.15 -24.20 -22.60
N VAL A 14 -19.81 -24.88 -21.50
CA VAL A 14 -18.42 -25.19 -21.10
C VAL A 14 -17.72 -26.09 -22.11
N GLU A 15 -18.44 -27.08 -22.64
CA GLU A 15 -17.92 -28.01 -23.64
C GLU A 15 -17.71 -27.31 -24.99
N LEU A 16 -18.60 -26.36 -25.33
CA LEU A 16 -18.46 -25.50 -26.51
C LEU A 16 -17.25 -24.57 -26.41
N GLU A 17 -16.92 -24.04 -25.23
CA GLU A 17 -15.70 -23.25 -24.99
C GLU A 17 -14.43 -24.08 -25.23
N GLN A 18 -14.41 -25.32 -24.73
CA GLN A 18 -13.27 -26.23 -24.94
C GLN A 18 -13.09 -26.58 -26.41
N LEU A 19 -14.19 -26.86 -27.13
CA LEU A 19 -14.14 -27.14 -28.56
C LEU A 19 -13.71 -25.92 -29.38
N PHE A 20 -14.11 -24.73 -28.99
CA PHE A 20 -13.63 -23.48 -29.58
C PHE A 20 -12.12 -23.32 -29.42
N ASP A 21 -11.58 -23.55 -28.22
CA ASP A 21 -10.14 -23.40 -27.97
C ASP A 21 -9.32 -24.46 -28.73
N GLN A 22 -9.87 -25.66 -28.95
CA GLN A 22 -9.22 -26.74 -29.71
C GLN A 22 -9.29 -26.54 -31.23
N ARG A 23 -10.40 -25.99 -31.76
CA ARG A 23 -10.67 -25.90 -33.20
C ARG A 23 -10.75 -24.46 -33.71
N ARG A 24 -10.01 -23.54 -33.07
CA ARG A 24 -10.03 -22.09 -33.35
C ARG A 24 -9.63 -21.71 -34.79
N GLY A 25 -8.95 -22.59 -35.53
CA GLY A 25 -8.57 -22.38 -36.93
C GLY A 25 -9.50 -23.01 -37.98
N ASP A 26 -10.54 -23.72 -37.55
CA ASP A 26 -11.47 -24.43 -38.44
C ASP A 26 -12.69 -23.56 -38.77
N ALA A 27 -12.66 -22.92 -39.94
CA ALA A 27 -13.67 -21.94 -40.34
C ALA A 27 -15.09 -22.54 -40.45
N GLU A 28 -15.21 -23.83 -40.83
CA GLU A 28 -16.51 -24.50 -40.96
C GLU A 28 -17.11 -24.78 -39.58
N PHE A 29 -16.27 -25.26 -38.65
CA PHE A 29 -16.67 -25.43 -37.25
C PHE A 29 -17.04 -24.10 -36.58
N LEU A 30 -16.29 -23.03 -36.81
CA LEU A 30 -16.59 -21.71 -36.24
C LEU A 30 -17.94 -21.16 -36.69
N ASN A 31 -18.33 -21.38 -37.95
CA ASN A 31 -19.65 -20.99 -38.45
C ASN A 31 -20.78 -21.81 -37.81
N GLN A 32 -20.62 -23.13 -37.68
CA GLN A 32 -21.60 -24.00 -37.00
C GLN A 32 -21.74 -23.65 -35.52
N LEU A 33 -20.63 -23.32 -34.85
CA LEU A 33 -20.62 -22.88 -33.46
C LEU A 33 -21.29 -21.50 -33.30
N LEU A 34 -21.08 -20.59 -34.25
CA LEU A 34 -21.72 -19.27 -34.24
C LEU A 34 -23.25 -19.38 -34.36
N GLU A 35 -23.74 -20.26 -35.24
CA GLU A 35 -25.18 -20.53 -35.45
C GLU A 35 -25.81 -21.16 -34.19
N GLU A 36 -25.12 -22.08 -33.52
CA GLU A 36 -25.58 -22.67 -32.26
C GLU A 36 -25.60 -21.62 -31.12
N LEU A 37 -24.60 -20.74 -31.06
CA LEU A 37 -24.53 -19.69 -30.03
C LEU A 37 -25.51 -18.54 -30.28
N SER A 38 -25.99 -18.33 -31.52
CA SER A 38 -27.05 -17.34 -31.77
C SER A 38 -28.40 -17.71 -31.16
N GLU A 39 -28.63 -19.00 -30.92
CA GLU A 39 -29.86 -19.52 -30.33
C GLU A 39 -29.82 -19.60 -28.79
N ARG A 40 -28.67 -19.29 -28.16
CA ARG A 40 -28.48 -19.40 -26.69
C ARG A 40 -28.49 -18.03 -26.01
N LYS A 41 -29.35 -17.87 -24.99
CA LYS A 41 -29.57 -16.59 -24.28
C LYS A 41 -28.73 -16.39 -23.01
N VAL A 42 -27.85 -17.33 -22.65
CA VAL A 42 -27.07 -17.28 -21.41
C VAL A 42 -25.82 -16.41 -21.60
N GLN A 43 -25.47 -15.57 -20.61
CA GLN A 43 -24.34 -14.62 -20.69
C GLN A 43 -23.03 -15.26 -21.16
N ARG A 44 -22.68 -16.43 -20.63
CA ARG A 44 -21.47 -17.17 -20.99
C ARG A 44 -21.45 -17.62 -22.46
N ALA A 45 -22.61 -17.95 -23.04
CA ALA A 45 -22.72 -18.27 -24.46
C ALA A 45 -22.53 -17.02 -25.34
N ASN A 46 -22.99 -15.86 -24.89
CA ASN A 46 -22.75 -14.59 -25.59
C ASN A 46 -21.26 -14.18 -25.57
N GLU A 47 -20.57 -14.40 -24.45
CA GLU A 47 -19.12 -14.17 -24.36
C GLU A 47 -18.34 -15.08 -25.32
N LEU A 48 -18.68 -16.37 -25.38
CA LEU A 48 -18.11 -17.29 -26.37
C LEU A 48 -18.45 -16.86 -27.81
N ARG A 49 -19.68 -16.39 -28.07
CA ARG A 49 -20.10 -15.90 -29.39
C ARG A 49 -19.22 -14.74 -29.87
N GLN A 50 -18.88 -13.81 -28.98
CA GLN A 50 -17.97 -12.69 -29.30
C GLN A 50 -16.55 -13.19 -29.63
N ARG A 51 -16.04 -14.18 -28.87
CA ARG A 51 -14.74 -14.81 -29.17
C ARG A 51 -14.72 -15.53 -30.51
N VAL A 52 -15.82 -16.19 -30.89
CA VAL A 52 -15.99 -16.86 -32.19
C VAL A 52 -16.02 -15.84 -33.34
N LEU A 53 -16.78 -14.75 -33.21
CA LEU A 53 -16.80 -13.66 -34.20
C LEU A 53 -15.42 -13.02 -34.43
N GLN A 54 -14.65 -12.84 -33.35
CA GLN A 54 -13.26 -12.36 -33.46
C GLN A 54 -12.36 -13.37 -34.19
N ALA A 55 -12.51 -14.67 -33.93
CA ALA A 55 -11.71 -15.70 -34.61
C ALA A 55 -12.02 -15.80 -36.11
N ILE A 56 -13.30 -15.64 -36.52
CA ILE A 56 -13.73 -15.58 -37.92
C ILE A 56 -13.17 -14.31 -38.61
N GLY A 57 -13.13 -13.18 -37.89
CA GLY A 57 -12.57 -11.92 -38.41
C GLY A 57 -11.04 -11.93 -38.58
N VAL A 58 -10.32 -12.78 -37.84
CA VAL A 58 -8.85 -12.93 -37.94
C VAL A 58 -8.46 -13.90 -39.08
N THR A 59 -9.31 -14.85 -39.44
CA THR A 59 -9.04 -15.80 -40.53
C THR A 59 -9.24 -15.21 -41.93
N THR A 60 -9.73 -13.98 -42.08
CA THR A 60 -10.14 -13.38 -43.36
C THR A 60 -9.37 -12.12 -43.81
N LYS A 61 -8.16 -11.83 -43.29
CA LYS A 61 -7.34 -10.71 -43.80
C LYS A 61 -5.95 -11.15 -44.34
N PRO A 62 -5.60 -10.81 -45.60
CA PRO A 62 -4.26 -11.04 -46.15
C PRO A 62 -3.24 -9.99 -45.66
N HIS A 63 -1.98 -10.44 -45.57
CA HIS A 63 -0.75 -9.68 -45.32
C HIS A 63 -0.66 -8.36 -46.11
N LEU A 64 -0.14 -7.30 -45.48
CA LEU A 64 0.63 -6.20 -46.11
C LEU A 64 1.54 -5.50 -45.05
N THR A 65 2.57 -4.84 -45.56
CA THR A 65 3.93 -4.62 -45.04
C THR A 65 4.20 -3.26 -44.34
N ASP A 66 5.31 -3.25 -43.58
CA ASP A 66 6.23 -2.17 -43.13
C ASP A 66 6.02 -0.73 -43.63
N VAL A 67 6.24 0.26 -42.73
CA VAL A 67 7.15 1.44 -42.91
C VAL A 67 7.56 2.01 -41.53
N ALA A 68 8.82 2.45 -41.44
CA ALA A 68 9.57 2.94 -40.28
C ALA A 68 9.69 4.49 -40.17
N ASN A 69 10.14 4.94 -38.98
CA ASN A 69 10.94 6.14 -38.61
C ASN A 69 10.46 7.57 -38.97
N ASP A 70 10.48 8.50 -38.00
CA ASP A 70 11.60 9.46 -37.85
C ASP A 70 11.62 10.23 -36.49
N LYS A 71 12.78 10.84 -36.20
CA LYS A 71 13.33 11.39 -34.94
C LYS A 71 13.15 12.91 -34.74
N THR A 72 13.28 13.36 -33.46
CA THR A 72 13.95 14.60 -32.92
C THR A 72 13.55 16.00 -33.47
N ALA A 73 13.47 17.13 -32.75
CA ALA A 73 14.22 17.69 -31.61
C ALA A 73 13.53 19.01 -31.10
N PRO A 74 14.10 19.76 -30.11
CA PRO A 74 13.36 20.55 -29.10
C PRO A 74 13.34 22.09 -29.31
N ILE A 75 12.50 22.81 -28.55
CA ILE A 75 12.53 24.29 -28.44
C ILE A 75 12.52 24.76 -26.98
N ARG A 76 13.23 25.88 -26.80
CA ARG A 76 13.79 26.51 -25.61
C ARG A 76 12.80 27.30 -24.75
N SER A 77 13.27 27.57 -23.54
CA SER A 77 12.76 28.41 -22.46
C SER A 77 12.78 29.92 -22.72
N SER A 78 11.94 30.63 -21.92
CA SER A 78 12.12 31.96 -21.26
C SER A 78 10.98 32.96 -21.56
N PRO A 79 10.73 33.99 -20.73
CA PRO A 79 10.75 34.07 -19.25
C PRO A 79 9.48 34.74 -18.66
N VAL A 80 9.39 34.68 -17.33
CA VAL A 80 8.37 35.28 -16.45
C VAL A 80 8.57 36.80 -16.31
N THR A 81 7.48 37.56 -16.27
CA THR A 81 7.41 38.90 -15.64
C THR A 81 6.08 39.02 -14.87
N PRO A 82 6.02 39.73 -13.73
CA PRO A 82 5.01 39.51 -12.69
C PRO A 82 3.87 40.51 -12.80
N THR A 83 2.64 40.07 -12.50
CA THR A 83 1.50 40.99 -12.36
C THR A 83 0.79 40.73 -11.04
N SER A 84 0.98 41.67 -10.13
CA SER A 84 0.07 42.20 -9.11
C SER A 84 -0.86 41.22 -8.36
N VAL A 85 -0.55 41.09 -7.08
CA VAL A 85 -1.45 40.65 -6.01
C VAL A 85 -2.63 41.62 -5.91
N GLU A 86 -3.84 41.14 -6.20
CA GLU A 86 -5.08 41.74 -5.69
C GLU A 86 -5.74 40.78 -4.70
N THR A 87 -5.70 41.21 -3.45
CA THR A 87 -6.32 40.59 -2.29
C THR A 87 -7.84 40.76 -2.40
N SER A 88 -8.56 39.79 -2.96
CA SER A 88 -10.03 39.80 -2.90
C SER A 88 -10.49 39.31 -1.54
N ILE A 89 -10.86 40.27 -0.70
CA ILE A 89 -11.53 40.11 0.58
C ILE A 89 -12.84 39.34 0.37
N ALA A 90 -13.06 38.34 1.22
CA ALA A 90 -14.30 37.56 1.30
C ALA A 90 -15.52 38.49 1.41
N SER A 91 -16.45 38.36 0.46
CA SER A 91 -17.78 38.97 0.58
C SER A 91 -18.73 38.00 1.30
N PRO A 92 -19.65 38.52 2.14
CA PRO A 92 -20.58 37.69 2.89
C PRO A 92 -21.59 37.02 1.94
N ILE A 93 -22.11 35.89 2.39
CA ILE A 93 -23.22 35.14 1.79
C ILE A 93 -24.38 36.11 1.51
N GLY A 94 -24.47 36.57 0.26
CA GLY A 94 -25.65 37.22 -0.27
C GLY A 94 -26.72 36.15 -0.48
N THR A 95 -27.89 36.37 0.09
CA THR A 95 -29.14 35.66 -0.22
C THR A 95 -29.31 35.55 -1.73
N SER A 96 -28.97 34.39 -2.29
CA SER A 96 -29.26 34.07 -3.69
C SER A 96 -30.76 33.98 -3.85
N GLU A 97 -31.32 34.83 -4.72
CA GLU A 97 -32.65 34.59 -5.27
C GLU A 97 -32.73 33.15 -5.79
N ALA A 98 -33.88 32.51 -5.55
CA ALA A 98 -34.18 31.19 -6.08
C ALA A 98 -34.02 31.19 -7.62
N PRO A 99 -33.40 30.17 -8.23
CA PRO A 99 -33.30 30.09 -9.67
C PRO A 99 -34.71 29.96 -10.24
N ARG A 100 -35.20 31.02 -10.91
CA ARG A 100 -36.43 30.95 -11.70
C ARG A 100 -36.28 29.82 -12.71
N GLY A 101 -37.28 28.93 -12.75
CA GLY A 101 -37.25 27.67 -13.48
C GLY A 101 -36.71 27.82 -14.90
N ALA A 102 -35.58 27.17 -15.16
CA ALA A 102 -35.05 27.03 -16.50
C ALA A 102 -35.87 25.96 -17.23
N THR A 103 -36.72 26.39 -18.16
CA THR A 103 -37.23 25.52 -19.23
C THR A 103 -36.06 25.07 -20.11
N PRO A 104 -36.07 23.84 -20.65
CA PRO A 104 -35.03 23.38 -21.56
C PRO A 104 -35.20 24.08 -22.91
N SER A 105 -34.61 25.27 -23.07
CA SER A 105 -34.49 25.93 -24.37
C SER A 105 -33.37 25.27 -25.18
N ALA A 106 -33.70 24.90 -26.42
CA ALA A 106 -32.84 24.14 -27.34
C ALA A 106 -31.62 24.92 -27.88
N ASN A 107 -31.38 26.15 -27.43
CA ASN A 107 -30.28 27.00 -27.89
C ASN A 107 -29.36 27.43 -26.73
N ARG A 108 -28.75 26.47 -26.02
CA ARG A 108 -27.61 26.79 -25.15
C ARG A 108 -26.32 26.79 -25.96
N PRO A 109 -25.43 27.80 -25.79
CA PRO A 109 -24.10 27.74 -26.37
C PRO A 109 -23.37 26.48 -25.84
N PRO A 110 -22.47 25.88 -26.64
CA PRO A 110 -21.68 24.74 -26.20
C PRO A 110 -20.98 25.07 -24.88
N LEU A 111 -21.09 24.20 -23.87
CA LEU A 111 -20.36 24.36 -22.63
C LEU A 111 -18.86 24.40 -22.93
N GLU A 112 -18.20 25.50 -22.61
CA GLU A 112 -16.75 25.61 -22.68
C GLU A 112 -16.13 24.59 -21.71
N ARG A 113 -15.30 23.69 -22.24
CA ARG A 113 -14.60 22.70 -21.43
C ARG A 113 -13.35 23.33 -20.85
N PRO A 114 -13.20 23.44 -19.52
CA PRO A 114 -11.99 23.97 -18.93
C PRO A 114 -10.78 23.08 -19.28
N PRO A 115 -9.55 23.64 -19.30
CA PRO A 115 -8.35 22.86 -19.54
C PRO A 115 -8.13 21.81 -18.45
N ILE A 116 -7.60 20.64 -18.83
CA ILE A 116 -7.29 19.56 -17.88
C ILE A 116 -6.00 19.92 -17.13
N THR A 117 -6.13 20.35 -15.88
CA THR A 117 -4.97 20.72 -15.03
C THR A 117 -4.47 19.60 -14.13
N ASN A 118 -5.29 18.56 -13.90
CA ASN A 118 -5.07 17.54 -12.85
C ASN A 118 -4.81 18.15 -11.46
N ASP A 119 -5.38 19.33 -11.20
CA ASP A 119 -5.37 19.93 -9.88
C ASP A 119 -6.18 19.07 -8.90
N ALA A 120 -5.68 18.92 -7.67
CA ALA A 120 -6.27 18.03 -6.68
C ALA A 120 -7.69 18.45 -6.27
N ASP A 121 -7.99 19.75 -6.17
CA ASP A 121 -9.33 20.23 -5.83
C ASP A 121 -10.33 19.91 -6.96
N ASN A 122 -9.89 20.08 -8.21
CA ASN A 122 -10.71 19.77 -9.38
C ASN A 122 -10.95 18.25 -9.52
N VAL A 123 -9.96 17.40 -9.22
CA VAL A 123 -10.12 15.94 -9.21
C VAL A 123 -11.16 15.51 -8.17
N LEU A 124 -11.03 16.02 -6.93
CA LEU A 124 -11.98 15.71 -5.87
C LEU A 124 -13.38 16.24 -6.18
N SER A 125 -13.49 17.45 -6.73
CA SER A 125 -14.77 18.03 -7.16
C SER A 125 -15.43 17.20 -8.26
N ALA A 126 -14.64 16.67 -9.20
CA ALA A 126 -15.15 15.76 -10.23
C ALA A 126 -15.66 14.44 -9.65
N TRP A 127 -14.93 13.85 -8.68
CA TRP A 127 -15.40 12.65 -7.98
C TRP A 127 -16.67 12.92 -7.18
N THR A 128 -16.75 14.03 -6.45
CA THR A 128 -17.97 14.42 -5.74
C THR A 128 -19.15 14.56 -6.70
N ALA A 129 -18.97 15.22 -7.85
CA ALA A 129 -20.01 15.34 -8.86
C ALA A 129 -20.48 13.97 -9.38
N MET A 130 -19.57 13.01 -9.59
CA MET A 130 -19.93 11.65 -9.99
C MET A 130 -20.77 10.94 -8.93
N GLU A 131 -20.40 11.08 -7.66
CA GLU A 131 -21.10 10.44 -6.54
C GLU A 131 -22.47 11.08 -6.27
N VAL A 132 -22.59 12.41 -6.34
CA VAL A 132 -23.86 13.15 -6.22
C VAL A 132 -24.85 12.74 -7.32
N LEU A 133 -24.35 12.49 -8.53
CA LEU A 133 -25.16 12.12 -9.69
C LEU A 133 -25.41 10.61 -9.84
N SER A 134 -25.00 9.81 -8.85
CA SER A 134 -25.13 8.34 -8.86
C SER A 134 -25.95 7.83 -7.67
N PRO A 135 -27.24 8.20 -7.54
CA PRO A 135 -28.07 7.77 -6.42
C PRO A 135 -28.35 6.26 -6.46
N PRO A 136 -28.61 5.64 -5.31
CA PRO A 136 -29.32 4.37 -5.25
C PRO A 136 -30.72 4.50 -5.86
N SER A 137 -31.04 3.66 -6.85
CA SER A 137 -32.34 3.66 -7.53
C SER A 137 -33.15 2.41 -7.23
N PHE A 138 -34.48 2.52 -7.20
CA PHE A 138 -35.42 1.40 -7.07
C PHE A 138 -36.44 1.43 -8.22
N ARG A 139 -37.01 0.28 -8.61
CA ARG A 139 -38.07 0.22 -9.63
C ARG A 139 -39.45 0.08 -9.02
N LYS A 140 -39.52 -0.61 -7.87
CA LYS A 140 -40.72 -0.74 -7.06
C LYS A 140 -40.37 -0.54 -5.59
N PRO A 141 -41.31 -0.12 -4.74
CA PRO A 141 -41.06 0.07 -3.30
C PRO A 141 -40.45 -1.16 -2.62
N GLU A 142 -40.83 -2.38 -3.04
CA GLU A 142 -40.32 -3.61 -2.44
C GLU A 142 -38.82 -3.85 -2.69
N ASP A 143 -38.23 -3.21 -3.71
CA ASP A 143 -36.80 -3.33 -3.98
C ASP A 143 -35.96 -2.76 -2.81
N LEU A 144 -36.49 -1.74 -2.11
CA LEU A 144 -35.86 -1.14 -0.93
C LEU A 144 -35.91 -2.03 0.31
N THR A 145 -36.71 -3.10 0.28
CA THR A 145 -36.88 -4.06 1.38
C THR A 145 -36.42 -5.47 1.03
N GLY A 146 -35.64 -5.62 -0.05
CA GLY A 146 -35.16 -6.93 -0.52
C GLY A 146 -36.28 -7.82 -1.07
N GLY A 147 -37.35 -7.23 -1.59
CA GLY A 147 -38.52 -7.91 -2.15
C GLY A 147 -39.65 -8.18 -1.15
N ASP A 148 -39.49 -7.83 0.13
CA ASP A 148 -40.53 -8.06 1.14
C ASP A 148 -41.62 -6.97 1.09
N ARG A 149 -42.72 -7.29 0.40
CA ARG A 149 -43.88 -6.41 0.25
C ARG A 149 -44.58 -6.08 1.57
N TYR A 150 -44.52 -6.94 2.58
CA TYR A 150 -45.18 -6.68 3.87
C TYR A 150 -44.53 -5.55 4.66
N ARG A 151 -43.27 -5.25 4.32
CA ARG A 151 -42.53 -4.11 4.87
C ARG A 151 -42.88 -2.78 4.22
N ILE A 152 -43.75 -2.75 3.22
CA ILE A 152 -44.21 -1.50 2.61
C ILE A 152 -45.53 -1.07 3.25
N GLY A 153 -45.52 0.10 3.88
CA GLY A 153 -46.70 0.80 4.37
C GLY A 153 -47.17 1.81 3.33
N ASP A 154 -48.33 1.57 2.74
CA ASP A 154 -48.94 2.49 1.79
C ASP A 154 -49.50 3.73 2.52
N ILE A 155 -49.03 4.93 2.15
CA ILE A 155 -49.50 6.18 2.74
C ILE A 155 -50.59 6.86 1.90
N ASN A 156 -50.99 6.29 0.77
CA ASN A 156 -52.09 6.82 -0.05
C ASN A 156 -53.48 6.38 0.46
N LYS A 157 -53.54 5.41 1.40
CA LYS A 157 -54.78 5.01 2.07
C LYS A 157 -55.33 6.14 2.94
N GLU A 158 -56.63 6.12 3.23
CA GLU A 158 -57.28 7.16 4.07
C GLU A 158 -56.58 7.36 5.43
N VAL A 159 -56.11 6.25 6.03
CA VAL A 159 -55.42 6.22 7.32
C VAL A 159 -53.93 5.92 7.12
N LEU A 160 -53.06 6.68 7.78
CA LEU A 160 -51.61 6.46 7.75
C LEU A 160 -51.21 5.20 8.55
N PRO A 161 -50.06 4.56 8.25
CA PRO A 161 -49.64 3.30 8.91
C PRO A 161 -49.51 3.36 10.44
N TRP A 162 -49.31 4.56 11.01
CA TRP A 162 -49.14 4.79 12.45
C TRP A 162 -50.38 5.43 13.12
N GLU A 163 -51.42 5.77 12.36
CA GLU A 163 -52.68 6.29 12.92
C GLU A 163 -53.51 5.16 13.57
N ASN A 164 -54.48 5.52 14.41
CA ASN A 164 -55.37 4.58 15.11
C ASN A 164 -54.65 3.51 15.97
N GLY A 165 -53.53 3.89 16.59
CA GLY A 165 -52.72 2.99 17.43
C GLY A 165 -51.63 2.21 16.68
N GLY A 166 -51.53 2.41 15.35
CA GLY A 166 -50.50 1.84 14.49
C GLY A 166 -50.52 0.31 14.39
N GLU A 167 -49.61 -0.24 13.57
CA GLU A 167 -49.45 -1.69 13.48
C GLU A 167 -48.79 -2.30 14.73
N LYS A 168 -49.16 -3.55 15.05
CA LYS A 168 -48.48 -4.31 16.12
C LYS A 168 -47.06 -4.66 15.69
N SER A 169 -46.10 -4.43 16.57
CA SER A 169 -44.73 -4.90 16.36
C SER A 169 -44.63 -6.42 16.48
N ARG A 170 -43.58 -6.99 15.88
CA ARG A 170 -43.25 -8.42 16.01
C ARG A 170 -42.77 -8.72 17.45
N PRO A 171 -42.93 -9.97 17.95
CA PRO A 171 -42.43 -10.35 19.26
C PRO A 171 -40.94 -10.02 19.43
N ASN A 172 -40.56 -9.47 20.59
CA ASN A 172 -39.19 -9.04 20.90
C ASN A 172 -38.60 -7.99 19.94
N GLN A 173 -39.43 -7.22 19.22
CA GLN A 173 -38.97 -6.18 18.31
C GLN A 173 -39.71 -4.85 18.55
N LYS A 174 -39.03 -3.73 18.28
CA LYS A 174 -39.59 -2.39 18.10
C LYS A 174 -39.84 -2.17 16.61
N LEU A 175 -40.96 -1.52 16.28
CA LEU A 175 -41.35 -1.16 14.92
C LEU A 175 -41.04 0.33 14.69
N TYR A 176 -40.42 0.62 13.56
CA TYR A 176 -40.14 1.97 13.06
C TYR A 176 -40.65 2.10 11.63
N TYR A 177 -40.96 3.32 11.20
CA TYR A 177 -41.30 3.64 9.82
C TYR A 177 -40.27 4.59 9.21
N GLN A 178 -39.76 4.29 8.03
CA GLN A 178 -38.98 5.20 7.21
C GLN A 178 -39.86 5.72 6.09
N LEU A 179 -40.39 6.93 6.26
CA LEU A 179 -41.19 7.60 5.24
C LEU A 179 -40.30 8.04 4.08
N VAL A 180 -40.60 7.60 2.85
CA VAL A 180 -39.93 8.09 1.63
C VAL A 180 -40.65 9.37 1.20
N LEU A 181 -40.00 10.52 1.39
CA LEU A 181 -40.56 11.84 1.14
C LEU A 181 -40.42 12.23 -0.34
N GLY A 182 -41.11 11.49 -1.20
CA GLY A 182 -41.10 11.67 -2.64
C GLY A 182 -39.88 11.06 -3.33
N SER A 183 -39.90 11.06 -4.66
CA SER A 183 -38.85 10.47 -5.48
C SER A 183 -38.62 11.26 -6.77
N VAL A 184 -37.48 11.01 -7.40
CA VAL A 184 -37.10 11.54 -8.70
C VAL A 184 -37.28 10.47 -9.76
N ASP A 185 -37.91 10.82 -10.88
CA ASP A 185 -37.94 9.98 -12.07
C ASP A 185 -36.57 9.97 -12.77
N MET A 186 -35.87 8.84 -12.68
CA MET A 186 -34.50 8.71 -13.18
C MET A 186 -34.42 8.85 -14.70
N GLU A 187 -35.42 8.35 -15.44
CA GLU A 187 -35.40 8.36 -16.89
C GLU A 187 -35.56 9.80 -17.41
N ALA A 188 -36.50 10.55 -16.81
CA ALA A 188 -36.71 11.96 -17.14
C ALA A 188 -35.48 12.82 -16.77
N ALA A 189 -34.94 12.65 -15.57
CA ALA A 189 -33.80 13.43 -15.08
C ALA A 189 -32.53 13.17 -15.90
N VAL A 190 -32.17 11.91 -16.13
CA VAL A 190 -30.95 11.55 -16.89
C VAL A 190 -31.09 11.99 -18.35
N LYS A 191 -32.26 11.84 -18.98
CA LYS A 191 -32.51 12.36 -20.33
C LYS A 191 -32.27 13.87 -20.42
N ALA A 192 -32.72 14.63 -19.42
CA ALA A 192 -32.50 16.08 -19.37
C ALA A 192 -31.04 16.45 -19.11
N LEU A 193 -30.31 15.68 -18.29
CA LEU A 193 -28.87 15.91 -18.10
C LEU A 193 -28.08 15.63 -19.39
N LEU A 194 -28.40 14.55 -20.10
CA LEU A 194 -27.75 14.18 -21.36
C LEU A 194 -27.99 15.21 -22.48
N SER A 195 -29.10 15.96 -22.46
CA SER A 195 -29.32 17.04 -23.43
C SER A 195 -28.46 18.27 -23.17
N VAL A 196 -27.99 18.48 -21.94
CA VAL A 196 -27.07 19.57 -21.57
C VAL A 196 -25.62 19.20 -21.87
N TYR A 197 -25.20 17.98 -21.49
CA TYR A 197 -23.78 17.58 -21.53
C TYR A 197 -23.37 16.76 -22.76
N THR A 198 -24.33 16.40 -23.63
CA THR A 198 -24.15 15.63 -24.88
C THR A 198 -23.37 14.33 -24.72
N ASP A 199 -24.05 13.18 -24.78
CA ASP A 199 -23.38 11.88 -24.78
C ASP A 199 -23.21 11.33 -26.19
N SER A 200 -21.96 11.35 -26.67
CA SER A 200 -21.57 10.83 -27.99
C SER A 200 -21.23 9.34 -27.98
N ARG A 201 -21.42 8.63 -26.86
CA ARG A 201 -21.17 7.17 -26.78
C ARG A 201 -22.27 6.38 -27.52
N ALA A 202 -21.87 5.28 -28.14
CA ALA A 202 -22.76 4.38 -28.88
C ALA A 202 -23.74 3.63 -27.96
N GLU A 203 -23.28 3.27 -26.75
CA GLU A 203 -24.13 2.74 -25.68
C GLU A 203 -24.48 3.87 -24.72
N ARG A 204 -25.74 4.30 -24.73
CA ARG A 204 -26.26 5.28 -23.77
C ARG A 204 -26.70 4.57 -22.49
N PRO A 205 -26.32 5.06 -21.30
CA PRO A 205 -26.82 4.50 -20.05
C PRO A 205 -28.35 4.57 -20.01
N GLN A 206 -29.02 3.44 -19.81
CA GLN A 206 -30.45 3.44 -19.52
C GLN A 206 -30.63 3.54 -18.01
N ALA A 207 -30.91 4.75 -17.53
CA ALA A 207 -31.39 4.95 -16.17
C ALA A 207 -32.90 4.65 -16.13
N ARG A 208 -33.34 3.73 -15.27
CA ARG A 208 -34.74 3.36 -15.09
C ARG A 208 -35.08 3.31 -13.61
N GLY A 209 -36.32 3.62 -13.28
CA GLY A 209 -36.82 3.61 -11.91
C GLY A 209 -36.78 4.98 -11.26
N GLU A 210 -36.68 4.99 -9.94
CA GLU A 210 -36.84 6.17 -9.11
C GLU A 210 -35.71 6.25 -8.08
N ALA A 211 -35.34 7.47 -7.69
CA ALA A 211 -34.43 7.73 -6.58
C ALA A 211 -35.16 8.52 -5.49
N ALA A 212 -35.07 8.13 -4.23
CA ALA A 212 -35.76 8.83 -3.14
C ALA A 212 -35.20 10.25 -2.96
N LEU A 213 -36.06 11.23 -2.68
CA LEU A 213 -35.66 12.62 -2.44
C LEU A 213 -35.17 12.87 -1.01
N ALA A 214 -35.85 12.28 -0.04
CA ALA A 214 -35.50 12.33 1.37
C ALA A 214 -36.18 11.18 2.12
N THR A 215 -35.70 10.87 3.31
CA THR A 215 -36.34 9.92 4.24
C THR A 215 -36.52 10.53 5.60
N ILE A 216 -37.63 10.16 6.25
CA ILE A 216 -37.91 10.56 7.64
C ILE A 216 -38.12 9.29 8.48
N MET A 217 -37.28 9.08 9.49
CA MET A 217 -37.36 7.98 10.45
C MET A 217 -38.33 8.31 11.57
N LEU A 218 -39.32 7.43 11.75
CA LEU A 218 -40.42 7.55 12.70
C LEU A 218 -40.46 6.36 13.65
N ASP A 219 -40.86 6.61 14.89
CA ASP A 219 -41.24 5.56 15.84
C ASP A 219 -42.56 4.89 15.44
N ARG A 220 -43.00 3.92 16.24
CA ARG A 220 -44.23 3.15 15.99
C ARG A 220 -45.48 4.04 15.99
N GLU A 221 -45.45 5.12 16.76
CA GLU A 221 -46.52 6.09 16.90
C GLU A 221 -46.49 7.17 15.79
N GLY A 222 -45.51 7.12 14.88
CA GLY A 222 -45.39 8.03 13.74
C GLY A 222 -44.68 9.34 14.05
N ARG A 223 -43.98 9.42 15.19
CA ARG A 223 -43.23 10.61 15.61
C ARG A 223 -41.80 10.53 15.08
N PRO A 224 -41.24 11.63 14.55
CA PRO A 224 -39.81 11.70 14.25
C PRO A 224 -38.97 11.26 15.45
N VAL A 225 -37.98 10.40 15.23
CA VAL A 225 -37.02 9.99 16.26
C VAL A 225 -36.18 11.19 16.73
N GLU A 226 -35.67 11.17 17.96
CA GLU A 226 -35.01 12.35 18.54
C GLU A 226 -33.70 12.75 17.84
N ASN A 227 -32.96 11.78 17.29
CA ASN A 227 -31.66 12.00 16.64
C ASN A 227 -31.69 11.50 15.19
N GLU A 228 -31.17 12.32 14.27
CA GLU A 228 -30.98 11.97 12.84
C GLU A 228 -32.25 11.44 12.15
N ALA A 229 -33.40 12.02 12.49
CA ALA A 229 -34.67 11.61 11.89
C ALA A 229 -34.74 11.84 10.38
N VAL A 230 -33.96 12.78 9.85
CA VAL A 230 -34.09 13.25 8.47
C VAL A 230 -32.80 12.96 7.69
N SER A 231 -32.96 12.48 6.46
CA SER A 231 -31.87 12.34 5.49
C SER A 231 -32.33 12.86 4.13
N VAL A 232 -31.48 13.57 3.40
CA VAL A 232 -31.83 14.19 2.10
C VAL A 232 -30.92 13.63 1.02
N SER A 233 -31.48 13.37 -0.17
CA SER A 233 -30.71 12.87 -1.31
C SER A 233 -29.96 13.99 -2.04
N SER A 234 -28.65 13.78 -2.17
CA SER A 234 -27.71 14.54 -2.98
C SER A 234 -28.15 14.65 -4.44
N PHE A 235 -28.72 13.59 -5.01
CA PHE A 235 -29.17 13.59 -6.39
C PHE A 235 -30.33 14.54 -6.65
N GLY A 236 -31.31 14.59 -5.74
CA GLY A 236 -32.45 15.49 -5.84
C GLY A 236 -32.03 16.96 -5.95
N TRP A 237 -31.06 17.35 -5.12
CA TRP A 237 -30.42 18.67 -5.17
C TRP A 237 -29.47 18.84 -6.37
N GLY A 238 -28.73 17.79 -6.72
CA GLY A 238 -27.72 17.81 -7.77
C GLY A 238 -28.29 18.01 -9.18
N ILE A 239 -29.51 17.53 -9.46
CA ILE A 239 -30.16 17.68 -10.77
C ILE A 239 -30.29 19.15 -11.19
N PRO A 240 -30.99 20.04 -10.44
CA PRO A 240 -31.16 21.42 -10.86
C PRO A 240 -29.81 22.17 -10.97
N VAL A 241 -28.85 21.87 -10.09
CA VAL A 241 -27.48 22.41 -10.17
C VAL A 241 -26.80 21.98 -11.47
N ALA A 242 -26.80 20.69 -11.78
CA ALA A 242 -26.21 20.14 -12.99
C ALA A 242 -26.93 20.63 -14.26
N LEU A 243 -28.26 20.72 -14.26
CA LEU A 243 -29.03 21.29 -15.38
C LEU A 243 -28.74 22.78 -15.59
N SER A 244 -28.20 23.50 -14.60
CA SER A 244 -27.76 24.88 -14.78
C SER A 244 -26.41 25.04 -15.50
N GLY A 245 -25.71 23.93 -15.80
CA GLY A 245 -24.39 23.96 -16.44
C GLY A 245 -23.21 24.05 -15.45
N ARG A 246 -23.49 24.00 -14.14
CA ARG A 246 -22.52 24.26 -13.07
C ARG A 246 -22.13 22.98 -12.33
N LEU A 247 -21.47 22.04 -13.01
CA LEU A 247 -21.05 20.78 -12.37
C LEU A 247 -20.09 20.97 -11.19
N GLY A 248 -19.24 22.01 -11.23
CA GLY A 248 -18.32 22.32 -10.12
C GLY A 248 -19.04 22.66 -8.80
N ASP A 249 -20.25 23.24 -8.88
CA ASP A 249 -21.04 23.61 -7.71
C ASP A 249 -21.55 22.37 -6.96
N LEU A 250 -21.61 21.19 -7.61
CA LEU A 250 -22.01 19.94 -6.96
C LEU A 250 -21.08 19.54 -5.81
N ALA A 251 -19.83 20.01 -5.84
CA ALA A 251 -18.88 19.80 -4.76
C ALA A 251 -19.23 20.56 -3.46
N GLN A 252 -20.31 21.36 -3.47
CA GLN A 252 -20.88 22.05 -2.31
C GLN A 252 -22.00 21.26 -1.60
N TRP A 253 -22.22 19.99 -1.98
CA TRP A 253 -23.27 19.16 -1.40
C TRP A 253 -23.22 19.14 0.13
N SER A 254 -22.05 19.01 0.75
CA SER A 254 -21.94 18.91 2.22
C SER A 254 -22.44 20.17 2.95
N GLN A 255 -22.30 21.36 2.35
CA GLN A 255 -22.90 22.57 2.90
C GLN A 255 -24.41 22.62 2.65
N ALA A 256 -24.86 22.21 1.45
CA ALA A 256 -26.27 22.18 1.10
C ALA A 256 -27.06 21.17 1.97
N GLU A 257 -26.49 20.01 2.26
CA GLU A 257 -27.09 18.95 3.06
C GLU A 257 -27.47 19.45 4.46
N GLN A 258 -26.55 20.15 5.14
CA GLN A 258 -26.81 20.70 6.48
C GLN A 258 -28.02 21.62 6.50
N VAL A 259 -28.09 22.55 5.55
CA VAL A 259 -29.21 23.51 5.43
C VAL A 259 -30.52 22.80 5.09
N LEU A 260 -30.48 21.81 4.20
CA LEU A 260 -31.66 21.07 3.78
C LEU A 260 -32.19 20.15 4.90
N VAL A 261 -31.31 19.46 5.61
CA VAL A 261 -31.67 18.61 6.75
C VAL A 261 -32.25 19.45 7.89
N GLU A 262 -31.64 20.58 8.23
CA GLU A 262 -32.16 21.49 9.27
C GLU A 262 -33.54 22.05 8.87
N GLY A 263 -33.65 22.57 7.65
CA GLY A 263 -34.89 23.12 7.13
C GLY A 263 -36.02 22.09 7.09
N LEU A 264 -35.72 20.87 6.67
CA LEU A 264 -36.70 19.78 6.61
C LEU A 264 -37.09 19.30 8.03
N THR A 265 -36.12 19.20 8.94
CA THR A 265 -36.35 18.86 10.36
C THR A 265 -37.33 19.85 10.98
N ASN A 266 -37.17 21.15 10.72
CA ASN A 266 -38.08 22.19 11.18
C ASN A 266 -39.52 22.07 10.62
N LYS A 267 -39.71 21.38 9.50
CA LYS A 267 -41.05 21.10 8.94
C LYS A 267 -41.70 19.85 9.54
N VAL A 268 -40.89 18.87 9.95
CA VAL A 268 -41.39 17.55 10.38
C VAL A 268 -41.48 17.42 11.90
N VAL A 269 -40.61 18.09 12.66
CA VAL A 269 -40.60 18.06 14.12
C VAL A 269 -41.51 19.18 14.64
N VAL A 270 -42.79 18.84 14.84
CA VAL A 270 -43.77 19.74 15.45
C VAL A 270 -44.00 19.32 16.91
N LYS A 271 -43.78 20.23 17.86
CA LYS A 271 -44.04 19.98 19.28
C LYS A 271 -45.48 20.35 19.65
N GLY A 272 -46.14 19.48 20.42
CA GLY A 272 -47.43 19.77 21.03
C GLY A 272 -47.30 20.68 22.25
N GLU A 273 -48.44 21.06 22.83
CA GLU A 273 -48.50 21.88 24.06
C GLU A 273 -47.81 21.21 25.26
N ASP A 274 -47.72 19.87 25.25
CA ASP A 274 -47.03 19.05 26.26
C ASP A 274 -45.51 18.94 26.04
N GLY A 275 -44.97 19.63 25.04
CA GLY A 275 -43.56 19.60 24.66
C GLY A 275 -43.12 18.34 23.93
N LYS A 276 -44.01 17.36 23.70
CA LYS A 276 -43.69 16.12 22.97
C LYS A 276 -43.83 16.32 21.47
N THR A 277 -42.98 15.63 20.71
CA THR A 277 -43.10 15.59 19.25
C THR A 277 -44.40 14.90 18.85
N LEU A 278 -45.17 15.57 18.00
CA LEU A 278 -46.43 15.07 17.44
C LEU A 278 -46.17 14.07 16.30
N PRO A 279 -47.07 13.11 16.08
CA PRO A 279 -46.98 12.21 14.94
C PRO A 279 -47.18 12.97 13.63
N LEU A 280 -46.52 12.52 12.56
CA LEU A 280 -46.72 13.13 11.24
C LEU A 280 -48.13 12.91 10.73
N THR A 281 -48.73 13.99 10.24
CA THR A 281 -50.01 13.97 9.53
C THR A 281 -49.79 14.07 8.03
N ARG A 282 -50.79 13.70 7.23
CA ARG A 282 -50.74 13.88 5.77
C ARG A 282 -50.43 15.33 5.36
N LYS A 283 -50.99 16.31 6.08
CA LYS A 283 -50.72 17.74 5.86
C LYS A 283 -49.25 18.08 6.10
N THR A 284 -48.66 17.56 7.19
CA THR A 284 -47.24 17.75 7.50
C THR A 284 -46.35 17.13 6.44
N ILE A 285 -46.67 15.90 5.99
CA ILE A 285 -45.94 15.19 4.92
C ILE A 285 -45.94 16.02 3.63
N GLN A 286 -47.12 16.48 3.19
CA GLN A 286 -47.25 17.29 1.98
C GLN A 286 -46.48 18.62 2.10
N THR A 287 -46.62 19.32 3.22
CA THR A 287 -45.90 20.58 3.49
C THR A 287 -44.38 20.40 3.45
N ALA A 288 -43.89 19.29 4.01
CA ALA A 288 -42.47 18.96 4.02
C ALA A 288 -41.96 18.64 2.60
N TYR A 289 -42.73 17.88 1.81
CA TYR A 289 -42.41 17.57 0.41
C TYR A 289 -42.40 18.82 -0.47
N ASP A 290 -43.44 19.65 -0.40
CA ASP A 290 -43.53 20.88 -1.20
C ASP A 290 -42.38 21.84 -0.88
N TRP A 291 -42.06 21.98 0.41
CA TRP A 291 -40.90 22.77 0.85
C TRP A 291 -39.60 22.21 0.29
N LEU A 292 -39.38 20.88 0.35
CA LEU A 292 -38.14 20.27 -0.13
C LEU A 292 -37.96 20.49 -1.62
N VAL A 293 -38.99 20.21 -2.43
CA VAL A 293 -38.96 20.40 -3.90
C VAL A 293 -38.70 21.85 -4.27
N GLN A 294 -39.33 22.79 -3.55
CA GLN A 294 -39.09 24.22 -3.75
C GLN A 294 -37.68 24.65 -3.33
N ALA A 295 -37.20 24.17 -2.17
CA ALA A 295 -35.89 24.52 -1.63
C ALA A 295 -34.74 24.05 -2.51
N ILE A 296 -34.84 22.84 -3.09
CA ILE A 296 -33.83 22.33 -4.03
C ILE A 296 -34.04 22.87 -5.46
N GLY A 297 -35.20 23.46 -5.76
CA GLY A 297 -35.52 23.97 -7.10
C GLY A 297 -35.78 22.88 -8.15
N LEU A 298 -36.28 21.72 -7.72
CA LEU A 298 -36.55 20.59 -8.63
C LEU A 298 -37.87 20.82 -9.37
N SER A 299 -37.84 20.72 -10.70
CA SER A 299 -39.05 20.84 -11.52
C SER A 299 -40.03 19.69 -11.27
N ALA A 300 -41.33 19.99 -11.23
CA ALA A 300 -42.39 19.01 -11.03
C ALA A 300 -42.39 17.87 -12.07
N GLN A 301 -41.82 18.08 -13.26
CA GLN A 301 -41.70 17.03 -14.27
C GLN A 301 -40.73 15.89 -13.88
N PHE A 302 -39.86 16.14 -12.89
CA PHE A 302 -38.90 15.15 -12.39
C PHE A 302 -39.33 14.56 -11.04
N ALA A 303 -40.20 15.24 -10.29
CA ALA A 303 -40.56 14.87 -8.93
C ALA A 303 -41.87 14.08 -8.87
N LYS A 304 -41.90 13.03 -8.05
CA LYS A 304 -43.09 12.26 -7.69
C LYS A 304 -43.41 12.44 -6.21
N PRO A 305 -44.70 12.56 -5.86
CA PRO A 305 -45.10 12.79 -4.47
C PRO A 305 -44.83 11.57 -3.57
N PRO A 306 -44.78 11.76 -2.23
CA PRO A 306 -44.63 10.67 -1.27
C PRO A 306 -45.76 9.65 -1.41
N ALA A 307 -45.43 8.36 -1.50
CA ALA A 307 -46.42 7.30 -1.73
C ALA A 307 -46.35 6.13 -0.74
N PHE A 308 -45.22 5.91 -0.05
CA PHE A 308 -45.07 4.82 0.89
C PHE A 308 -44.06 5.12 2.02
N ALA A 309 -44.13 4.30 3.07
CA ALA A 309 -43.16 4.21 4.15
C ALA A 309 -42.63 2.77 4.27
N ILE A 310 -41.39 2.60 4.69
CA ILE A 310 -40.75 1.31 4.91
C ILE A 310 -40.83 0.93 6.39
N LYS A 311 -41.31 -0.26 6.69
CA LYS A 311 -41.36 -0.82 8.04
C LYS A 311 -40.03 -1.47 8.37
N SER A 312 -39.43 -1.03 9.47
CA SER A 312 -38.17 -1.56 9.99
C SER A 312 -38.36 -2.10 11.39
N TYR A 313 -37.87 -3.32 11.62
CA TYR A 313 -38.01 -4.01 12.90
C TYR A 313 -36.64 -4.18 13.52
N GLN A 314 -36.52 -3.80 14.79
CA GLN A 314 -35.26 -3.85 15.52
C GLN A 314 -35.44 -4.55 16.86
N PHE A 315 -34.44 -5.28 17.32
CA PHE A 315 -34.53 -6.01 18.59
C PHE A 315 -34.80 -5.06 19.77
N PHE A 316 -35.76 -5.40 20.62
CA PHE A 316 -36.30 -4.47 21.62
C PHE A 316 -35.30 -3.94 22.67
N LYS A 317 -34.21 -4.69 22.92
CA LYS A 317 -33.16 -4.27 23.86
C LYS A 317 -32.22 -3.21 23.28
N LEU A 318 -32.24 -3.00 21.96
CA LEU A 318 -31.53 -1.89 21.33
C LEU A 318 -32.30 -0.61 21.60
N GLN A 319 -31.59 0.40 22.12
CA GLN A 319 -32.18 1.70 22.45
C GLN A 319 -32.31 2.58 21.22
N ASP A 320 -31.34 2.47 20.32
CA ASP A 320 -31.24 3.24 19.09
C ASP A 320 -32.24 2.80 18.01
N PRO A 321 -32.65 3.70 17.09
CA PRO A 321 -33.42 3.35 15.90
C PRO A 321 -32.61 2.52 14.89
N PRO A 322 -33.26 1.89 13.89
CA PRO A 322 -32.58 1.13 12.85
C PRO A 322 -31.84 2.08 11.91
N GLU A 323 -30.87 1.54 11.15
CA GLU A 323 -30.18 2.30 10.10
C GLU A 323 -31.17 2.75 9.02
N SER A 324 -31.06 4.01 8.60
CA SER A 324 -31.79 4.58 7.46
C SER A 324 -31.39 3.90 6.15
N ILE A 325 -32.29 3.86 5.17
CA ILE A 325 -31.89 3.47 3.81
C ILE A 325 -30.82 4.44 3.29
N LEU A 326 -29.84 3.89 2.58
CA LEU A 326 -28.78 4.69 2.00
C LEU A 326 -29.37 5.52 0.84
N LEU A 327 -29.43 6.84 1.02
CA LEU A 327 -29.89 7.79 -0.01
C LEU A 327 -28.77 8.35 -0.87
N ASN A 328 -27.58 8.43 -0.29
CA ASN A 328 -26.40 9.08 -0.84
C ASN A 328 -25.27 8.09 -0.99
N SER A 329 -24.34 8.38 -1.90
CA SER A 329 -23.08 7.66 -1.91
C SER A 329 -22.37 7.85 -0.57
N PHE A 330 -21.90 6.75 0.01
CA PHE A 330 -21.17 6.76 1.29
C PHE A 330 -19.81 7.46 1.19
N PHE A 331 -19.34 7.79 -0.03
CA PHE A 331 -18.08 8.49 -0.25
C PHE A 331 -18.19 10.02 -0.13
N LEU A 332 -19.39 10.61 -0.11
CA LEU A 332 -19.55 12.06 -0.20
C LEU A 332 -18.89 12.81 0.96
N ASP A 333 -19.06 12.33 2.20
CA ASP A 333 -18.45 12.93 3.38
C ASP A 333 -16.93 12.81 3.36
N ASP A 334 -16.42 11.64 2.96
CA ASP A 334 -14.98 11.40 2.82
C ASP A 334 -14.36 12.28 1.73
N LEU A 335 -15.05 12.48 0.61
CA LEU A 335 -14.61 13.37 -0.46
C LEU A 335 -14.61 14.83 -0.01
N ALA A 336 -15.65 15.26 0.72
CA ALA A 336 -15.71 16.61 1.30
C ALA A 336 -14.57 16.83 2.31
N MET A 337 -14.29 15.84 3.15
CA MET A 337 -13.17 15.86 4.09
C MET A 337 -11.82 15.93 3.36
N ALA A 338 -11.60 15.07 2.36
CA ALA A 338 -10.38 15.05 1.56
C ALA A 338 -10.14 16.41 0.87
N ARG A 339 -11.21 17.01 0.34
CA ARG A 339 -11.17 18.34 -0.29
C ARG A 339 -10.79 19.42 0.70
N SER A 340 -11.47 19.47 1.86
CA SER A 340 -11.17 20.40 2.95
C SER A 340 -9.70 20.32 3.41
N LEU A 341 -9.17 19.10 3.53
CA LEU A 341 -7.76 18.89 3.87
C LEU A 341 -6.81 19.44 2.80
N ILE A 342 -7.13 19.28 1.52
CA ILE A 342 -6.34 19.81 0.41
C ILE A 342 -6.36 21.34 0.39
N THR A 343 -7.55 21.94 0.42
CA THR A 343 -7.73 23.40 0.35
C THR A 343 -7.15 24.10 1.58
N SER A 344 -7.22 23.49 2.77
CA SER A 344 -6.66 24.05 3.99
C SER A 344 -5.15 23.77 4.16
N GLY A 345 -4.50 23.11 3.19
CA GLY A 345 -3.09 22.74 3.26
C GLY A 345 -2.74 21.64 4.28
N LYS A 346 -3.74 21.00 4.91
CA LYS A 346 -3.59 19.98 5.97
C LYS A 346 -3.58 18.53 5.45
N ALA A 347 -3.70 18.33 4.15
CA ALA A 347 -3.71 17.00 3.53
C ALA A 347 -2.44 16.21 3.86
N THR A 348 -2.66 14.94 4.20
CA THR A 348 -1.59 14.01 4.55
C THR A 348 -0.67 13.75 3.35
N PRO A 349 0.59 13.36 3.58
CA PRO A 349 1.50 13.01 2.49
C PRO A 349 0.96 11.88 1.59
N ASN A 350 0.18 10.95 2.13
CA ASN A 350 -0.42 9.85 1.34
C ASN A 350 -1.55 10.34 0.43
N LEU A 351 -2.47 11.18 0.95
CA LEU A 351 -3.52 11.77 0.13
C LEU A 351 -2.93 12.61 -1.02
N LYS A 352 -1.90 13.41 -0.72
CA LYS A 352 -1.18 14.20 -1.73
C LYS A 352 -0.50 13.33 -2.80
N ARG A 353 0.07 12.18 -2.43
CA ARG A 353 0.65 11.21 -3.39
C ARG A 353 -0.44 10.55 -4.23
N TYR A 354 -1.54 10.14 -3.62
CA TYR A 354 -2.67 9.52 -4.31
C TYR A 354 -3.28 10.45 -5.36
N LEU A 355 -3.45 11.74 -5.03
CA LEU A 355 -3.95 12.77 -5.94
C LEU A 355 -2.90 13.31 -6.93
N GLY A 356 -1.65 12.80 -6.88
CA GLY A 356 -0.59 13.21 -7.79
C GLY A 356 0.02 14.60 -7.52
N VAL A 357 -0.30 15.22 -6.39
CA VAL A 357 0.30 16.48 -5.91
C VAL A 357 1.77 16.26 -5.56
N ILE A 358 2.08 15.18 -4.83
CA ILE A 358 3.45 14.74 -4.56
C ILE A 358 3.79 13.63 -5.55
N LYS A 359 4.75 13.89 -6.43
CA LYS A 359 5.23 12.90 -7.41
C LYS A 359 6.54 12.27 -6.93
N PRO A 360 6.81 11.00 -7.26
CA PRO A 360 8.11 10.38 -6.99
C PRO A 360 9.21 11.12 -7.75
N ARG A 361 10.36 11.35 -7.10
CA ARG A 361 11.52 12.07 -7.69
C ARG A 361 12.12 11.32 -8.87
N SER A 362 12.18 9.98 -8.78
CA SER A 362 12.67 9.08 -9.82
C SER A 362 11.73 7.88 -9.96
N ARG A 363 11.76 7.24 -11.14
CA ARG A 363 11.06 5.97 -11.40
C ARG A 363 12.07 4.96 -11.93
N HIS A 364 12.24 3.85 -11.21
CA HIS A 364 13.12 2.76 -11.60
C HIS A 364 12.32 1.66 -12.26
N ASN A 365 12.77 1.18 -13.43
CA ASN A 365 12.18 0.03 -14.07
C ASN A 365 12.92 -1.23 -13.62
N LEU A 366 12.38 -1.94 -12.61
CA LEU A 366 13.00 -3.14 -12.03
C LEU A 366 13.23 -4.29 -13.04
N MET A 367 12.67 -4.21 -14.25
CA MET A 367 12.91 -5.18 -15.32
C MET A 367 14.18 -4.87 -16.14
N LYS A 368 14.73 -3.65 -16.01
CA LYS A 368 15.89 -3.16 -16.75
C LYS A 368 17.00 -2.65 -15.83
N ASP A 369 16.66 -2.25 -14.61
CA ASP A 369 17.55 -1.71 -13.60
C ASP A 369 17.96 -2.82 -12.62
N ASN A 370 19.08 -3.47 -12.92
CA ASN A 370 19.60 -4.58 -12.12
C ASN A 370 19.99 -4.15 -10.71
N GLU A 371 20.52 -2.92 -10.55
CA GLU A 371 20.89 -2.39 -9.24
C GLU A 371 19.64 -2.15 -8.39
N ALA A 372 18.62 -1.49 -8.93
CA ALA A 372 17.38 -1.27 -8.19
C ALA A 372 16.67 -2.60 -7.84
N LEU A 373 16.75 -3.62 -8.71
CA LEU A 373 16.22 -4.95 -8.42
C LEU A 373 17.02 -5.66 -7.31
N ALA A 374 18.36 -5.61 -7.37
CA ALA A 374 19.22 -6.16 -6.32
C ALA A 374 18.97 -5.48 -4.97
N ASP A 375 18.86 -4.14 -4.98
CA ASP A 375 18.57 -3.34 -3.79
C ASP A 375 17.21 -3.72 -3.17
N ALA A 376 16.17 -3.94 -3.98
CA ALA A 376 14.86 -4.38 -3.51
C ALA A 376 14.89 -5.80 -2.89
N LEU A 377 15.87 -6.61 -3.27
CA LEU A 377 16.05 -7.99 -2.84
C LEU A 377 17.25 -8.17 -1.90
N GLU A 378 17.71 -7.12 -1.23
CA GLU A 378 18.71 -7.24 -0.18
C GLU A 378 18.23 -8.20 0.93
N PRO A 379 19.02 -9.19 1.37
CA PRO A 379 18.62 -10.14 2.42
C PRO A 379 18.11 -9.48 3.71
N LYS A 380 18.70 -8.36 4.13
CA LYS A 380 18.24 -7.60 5.31
C LYS A 380 16.84 -7.00 5.18
N LYS A 381 16.29 -6.91 3.96
CA LYS A 381 14.91 -6.44 3.70
C LYS A 381 13.87 -7.55 3.72
N PHE A 382 14.30 -8.82 3.75
CA PHE A 382 13.38 -9.94 3.82
C PHE A 382 12.70 -9.98 5.19
N PRO A 383 11.36 -10.10 5.25
CA PRO A 383 10.68 -10.31 6.52
C PRO A 383 11.13 -11.62 7.18
N LEU A 384 11.31 -11.59 8.50
CA LEU A 384 11.74 -12.75 9.28
C LEU A 384 10.73 -13.90 9.24
N GLY A 385 9.43 -13.57 9.23
CA GLY A 385 8.34 -14.51 9.06
C GLY A 385 7.86 -14.54 7.61
N SER A 386 7.55 -15.73 7.10
CA SER A 386 6.83 -15.96 5.84
C SER A 386 5.68 -16.92 6.04
N TRP A 387 4.63 -16.78 5.24
CA TRP A 387 3.46 -17.65 5.38
C TRP A 387 3.82 -19.09 4.97
N PRO A 388 3.52 -20.12 5.80
CA PRO A 388 3.75 -21.52 5.46
C PRO A 388 2.70 -22.00 4.47
N GLY A 389 2.74 -21.54 3.22
CA GLY A 389 1.81 -21.98 2.18
C GLY A 389 1.97 -23.46 1.84
N ASN A 390 1.01 -24.03 1.11
CA ASN A 390 1.09 -25.44 0.69
C ASN A 390 2.42 -25.73 -0.03
N GLY A 391 3.11 -26.80 0.38
CA GLY A 391 4.44 -27.17 -0.12
C GLY A 391 5.61 -26.30 0.39
N ARG A 392 5.36 -25.33 1.28
CA ARG A 392 6.35 -24.37 1.83
C ARG A 392 7.20 -23.66 0.76
N HIS A 393 6.61 -23.42 -0.41
CA HIS A 393 7.31 -22.77 -1.51
C HIS A 393 7.53 -21.28 -1.19
N PRO A 394 8.77 -20.75 -1.38
CA PRO A 394 9.04 -19.33 -1.26
C PRO A 394 8.32 -18.52 -2.35
N LEU A 395 8.19 -17.21 -2.12
CA LEU A 395 7.66 -16.28 -3.11
C LEU A 395 8.53 -16.22 -4.38
N ALA A 396 7.87 -15.99 -5.52
CA ALA A 396 8.55 -15.65 -6.77
C ALA A 396 9.29 -14.30 -6.66
N LEU A 397 10.29 -14.08 -7.52
CA LEU A 397 11.17 -12.91 -7.52
C LEU A 397 10.45 -11.57 -7.28
N LEU A 398 9.49 -11.22 -8.14
CA LEU A 398 8.79 -9.94 -8.05
C LEU A 398 7.72 -9.88 -6.94
N GLN A 399 7.20 -11.04 -6.50
CA GLN A 399 6.36 -11.09 -5.31
C GLN A 399 7.18 -10.77 -4.07
N GLN A 400 8.38 -11.35 -3.94
CA GLN A 400 9.31 -11.06 -2.86
C GLN A 400 9.77 -9.59 -2.90
N CYS A 401 10.04 -9.02 -4.09
CA CYS A 401 10.31 -7.58 -4.23
C CYS A 401 9.17 -6.75 -3.66
N ALA A 402 7.93 -7.05 -4.04
CA ALA A 402 6.76 -6.30 -3.59
C ALA A 402 6.57 -6.39 -2.07
N VAL A 403 6.77 -7.57 -1.47
CA VAL A 403 6.72 -7.74 -0.01
C VAL A 403 7.86 -6.96 0.69
N ASN A 404 9.09 -7.05 0.18
CA ASN A 404 10.22 -6.32 0.75
C ASN A 404 9.98 -4.81 0.72
N LEU A 405 9.59 -4.26 -0.43
CA LEU A 405 9.29 -2.84 -0.61
C LEU A 405 8.11 -2.41 0.27
N ALA A 406 7.03 -3.20 0.34
CA ALA A 406 5.89 -2.89 1.21
C ALA A 406 6.29 -2.81 2.69
N ILE A 407 7.10 -3.76 3.16
CA ILE A 407 7.48 -3.87 4.58
C ILE A 407 8.59 -2.89 4.97
N HIS A 408 9.47 -2.54 4.03
CA HIS A 408 10.61 -1.66 4.25
C HIS A 408 10.27 -0.18 4.01
N ASP A 409 9.62 0.13 2.89
CA ASP A 409 9.43 1.52 2.42
C ASP A 409 8.13 2.13 2.97
N LEU A 410 7.11 1.32 3.28
CA LEU A 410 5.82 1.80 3.79
C LEU A 410 5.72 1.81 5.32
N LYS A 411 6.85 1.89 6.04
CA LYS A 411 6.87 1.86 7.51
C LYS A 411 6.09 3.00 8.16
N THR A 412 6.10 4.18 7.53
CA THR A 412 5.50 5.40 8.09
C THR A 412 4.52 6.05 7.13
N ASP A 413 4.85 6.12 5.85
CA ASP A 413 4.03 6.68 4.79
C ASP A 413 4.38 6.01 3.45
N GLY A 414 3.64 6.35 2.39
CA GLY A 414 3.89 5.85 1.04
C GLY A 414 2.72 5.09 0.45
N ILE A 415 2.83 4.82 -0.86
CA ILE A 415 1.88 4.03 -1.64
C ILE A 415 2.69 3.10 -2.53
N LEU A 416 2.42 1.80 -2.45
CA LEU A 416 2.95 0.80 -3.36
C LEU A 416 1.80 0.20 -4.18
N ALA A 417 1.89 0.34 -5.49
CA ALA A 417 0.95 -0.30 -6.41
C ALA A 417 1.55 -1.64 -6.87
N VAL A 418 0.83 -2.74 -6.62
CA VAL A 418 1.18 -4.07 -7.10
C VAL A 418 0.15 -4.51 -8.14
N ASN A 419 0.57 -4.58 -9.40
CA ASN A 419 -0.28 -5.11 -10.46
C ASN A 419 -0.10 -6.64 -10.55
N GLY A 420 -1.15 -7.39 -10.22
CA GLY A 420 -1.17 -8.85 -10.36
C GLY A 420 -2.25 -9.28 -11.35
N PRO A 421 -1.90 -9.73 -12.57
CA PRO A 421 -2.82 -10.40 -13.48
C PRO A 421 -3.55 -11.61 -12.83
N PRO A 422 -4.62 -12.15 -13.44
CA PRO A 422 -5.25 -13.38 -12.97
C PRO A 422 -4.24 -14.52 -12.81
N GLY A 423 -4.29 -15.26 -11.70
CA GLY A 423 -3.39 -16.40 -11.44
C GLY A 423 -1.99 -16.07 -10.92
N THR A 424 -1.59 -14.80 -10.78
CA THR A 424 -0.23 -14.42 -10.37
C THR A 424 -0.01 -14.36 -8.84
N GLY A 425 -0.83 -15.06 -8.05
CA GLY A 425 -0.62 -15.21 -6.61
C GLY A 425 -0.83 -13.94 -5.76
N LYS A 426 -1.86 -13.12 -6.06
CA LYS A 426 -2.20 -11.93 -5.25
C LYS A 426 -2.47 -12.27 -3.78
N THR A 427 -3.24 -13.34 -3.54
CA THR A 427 -3.51 -13.85 -2.18
C THR A 427 -2.23 -14.37 -1.51
N THR A 428 -1.32 -14.98 -2.26
CA THR A 428 -0.02 -15.43 -1.75
C THR A 428 0.81 -14.25 -1.24
N LEU A 429 0.89 -13.17 -2.02
CA LEU A 429 1.56 -11.94 -1.59
C LEU A 429 0.94 -11.36 -0.32
N LEU A 430 -0.39 -11.30 -0.24
CA LEU A 430 -1.10 -10.81 0.95
C LEU A 430 -0.79 -11.66 2.19
N ARG A 431 -0.76 -13.00 2.04
CA ARG A 431 -0.40 -13.93 3.13
C ARG A 431 0.98 -13.65 3.71
N ASP A 432 1.98 -13.39 2.86
CA ASP A 432 3.33 -13.05 3.33
C ASP A 432 3.41 -11.67 3.99
N VAL A 433 2.63 -10.68 3.55
CA VAL A 433 2.51 -9.40 4.26
C VAL A 433 1.89 -9.60 5.65
N ILE A 434 0.85 -10.45 5.76
CA ILE A 434 0.24 -10.81 7.05
C ILE A 434 1.29 -11.48 7.95
N ALA A 435 2.01 -12.48 7.43
CA ALA A 435 3.05 -13.17 8.19
C ALA A 435 4.14 -12.21 8.69
N ALA A 436 4.59 -11.30 7.84
CA ALA A 436 5.57 -10.27 8.20
C ALA A 436 5.09 -9.37 9.35
N LEU A 437 3.85 -8.87 9.29
CA LEU A 437 3.30 -7.99 10.33
C LEU A 437 3.03 -8.74 11.64
N VAL A 438 2.50 -9.96 11.57
CA VAL A 438 2.30 -10.82 12.75
C VAL A 438 3.64 -11.11 13.42
N THR A 439 4.68 -11.46 12.66
CA THR A 439 6.02 -11.68 13.22
C THR A 439 6.60 -10.41 13.84
N LYS A 440 6.48 -9.25 13.20
CA LYS A 440 6.93 -7.98 13.79
C LYS A 440 6.21 -7.66 15.10
N ARG A 441 4.89 -7.90 15.18
CA ARG A 441 4.13 -7.75 16.43
C ARG A 441 4.62 -8.73 17.49
N ALA A 442 4.88 -9.98 17.12
CA ALA A 442 5.44 -10.99 18.02
C ALA A 442 6.81 -10.58 18.59
N GLU A 443 7.68 -9.93 17.80
CA GLU A 443 8.94 -9.38 18.31
C GLU A 443 8.71 -8.39 19.46
N ILE A 444 7.68 -7.54 19.37
CA ILE A 444 7.33 -6.63 20.46
C ILE A 444 6.68 -7.35 21.63
N LEU A 445 5.72 -8.26 21.40
CA LEU A 445 5.10 -9.05 22.46
C LEU A 445 6.16 -9.79 23.28
N CYS A 446 7.19 -10.31 22.62
CA CYS A 446 8.31 -11.00 23.24
C CYS A 446 9.14 -10.12 24.21
N THR A 447 8.98 -8.80 24.18
CA THR A 447 9.65 -7.89 25.12
C THR A 447 9.01 -7.87 26.50
N TYR A 448 7.72 -8.19 26.62
CA TYR A 448 7.04 -8.24 27.90
C TYR A 448 7.43 -9.49 28.70
N ASP A 449 7.77 -9.31 29.97
CA ASP A 449 7.94 -10.44 30.90
C ASP A 449 6.58 -11.02 31.30
N GLU A 450 5.61 -10.14 31.57
CA GLU A 450 4.22 -10.47 31.86
C GLU A 450 3.29 -9.84 30.81
N PRO A 451 2.46 -10.65 30.10
CA PRO A 451 1.55 -10.15 29.07
C PRO A 451 0.52 -9.11 29.54
N GLU A 452 0.06 -9.18 30.79
CA GLU A 452 -0.90 -8.22 31.33
C GLU A 452 -0.35 -6.78 31.36
N ASN A 453 0.96 -6.60 31.42
CA ASN A 453 1.59 -5.27 31.41
C ASN A 453 1.43 -4.51 30.09
N ALA A 454 0.97 -5.18 29.02
CA ALA A 454 0.59 -4.50 27.78
C ALA A 454 -0.80 -3.84 27.86
N PHE A 455 -1.55 -4.06 28.95
CA PHE A 455 -2.91 -3.55 29.16
C PHE A 455 -2.93 -2.52 30.29
N ILE A 456 -2.96 -1.24 29.92
CA ILE A 456 -2.93 -0.10 30.84
C ILE A 456 -4.36 0.21 31.28
N HIS A 457 -4.62 0.31 32.59
CA HIS A 457 -5.94 0.71 33.09
C HIS A 457 -6.38 2.08 32.51
N SER A 458 -7.57 2.13 31.92
CA SER A 458 -8.13 3.38 31.37
C SER A 458 -8.76 4.30 32.44
N GLY A 459 -8.94 3.80 33.66
CA GLY A 459 -9.75 4.45 34.71
C GLY A 459 -11.26 4.28 34.54
N GLN A 460 -11.73 3.80 33.38
CA GLN A 460 -13.15 3.57 33.12
C GLN A 460 -13.60 2.20 33.65
N LYS A 461 -14.80 2.15 34.22
CA LYS A 461 -15.48 0.92 34.65
C LYS A 461 -16.94 0.93 34.24
N ILE A 462 -17.43 -0.22 33.79
CA ILE A 462 -18.82 -0.42 33.40
C ILE A 462 -19.45 -1.42 34.37
N ARG A 463 -20.64 -1.10 34.88
CA ARG A 463 -21.41 -2.01 35.73
C ARG A 463 -22.13 -3.03 34.85
N LYS A 464 -21.87 -4.32 35.06
CA LYS A 464 -22.56 -5.43 34.37
C LYS A 464 -23.14 -6.37 35.42
N GLY A 465 -24.44 -6.23 35.68
CA GLY A 465 -25.11 -6.88 36.80
C GLY A 465 -24.55 -6.44 38.16
N ASN A 466 -24.08 -7.40 38.94
CA ASN A 466 -23.47 -7.17 40.26
C ASN A 466 -21.94 -6.99 40.21
N ALA A 467 -21.31 -7.07 39.03
CA ALA A 467 -19.87 -6.94 38.87
C ALA A 467 -19.49 -5.66 38.10
N PHE A 468 -18.24 -5.24 38.26
CA PHE A 468 -17.62 -4.17 37.47
C PHE A 468 -16.64 -4.74 36.46
N ILE A 469 -16.72 -4.26 35.22
CA ILE A 469 -15.76 -4.54 34.16
C ILE A 469 -14.86 -3.31 34.03
N HIS A 470 -13.56 -3.50 34.23
CA HIS A 470 -12.54 -2.47 33.98
C HIS A 470 -12.15 -2.45 32.51
N LEU A 471 -12.03 -1.26 31.92
CA LEU A 471 -11.53 -1.10 30.57
C LEU A 471 -10.03 -0.83 30.56
N TYR A 472 -9.34 -1.37 29.55
CA TYR A 472 -7.90 -1.27 29.39
C TYR A 472 -7.55 -0.66 28.04
N ARG A 473 -6.56 0.23 28.02
CA ARG A 473 -5.90 0.71 26.81
C ARG A 473 -4.70 -0.20 26.51
N LEU A 474 -4.45 -0.50 25.24
CA LEU A 474 -3.22 -1.20 24.85
C LEU A 474 -2.01 -0.25 24.97
N ASP A 475 -0.87 -0.80 25.37
CA ASP A 475 0.42 -0.11 25.23
C ASP A 475 0.66 0.20 23.74
N SER A 476 1.03 1.44 23.43
CA SER A 476 1.32 1.89 22.07
C SER A 476 2.36 1.03 21.34
N LYS A 477 3.27 0.36 22.07
CA LYS A 477 4.30 -0.51 21.45
C LYS A 477 3.70 -1.66 20.65
N ILE A 478 2.53 -2.17 21.04
CA ILE A 478 1.88 -3.32 20.38
C ILE A 478 0.84 -2.91 19.32
N THR A 479 0.70 -1.59 19.08
CA THR A 479 -0.13 -0.99 18.02
C THR A 479 0.71 -0.64 16.79
N GLY A 480 0.10 -0.44 15.63
CA GLY A 480 0.79 -0.15 14.36
C GLY A 480 1.11 -1.39 13.51
N TYR A 481 0.55 -2.54 13.89
CA TYR A 481 0.66 -3.82 13.17
C TYR A 481 -0.69 -4.29 12.61
N GLU A 482 -1.71 -3.46 12.74
CA GLU A 482 -3.04 -3.71 12.22
C GLU A 482 -3.03 -3.64 10.68
N MET A 483 -3.88 -4.46 10.06
CA MET A 483 -4.06 -4.47 8.61
C MET A 483 -5.54 -4.29 8.30
N ILE A 484 -5.84 -3.40 7.37
CA ILE A 484 -7.17 -3.25 6.78
C ILE A 484 -7.09 -3.73 5.34
N VAL A 485 -7.82 -4.79 5.02
CA VAL A 485 -7.99 -5.27 3.65
C VAL A 485 -9.35 -4.81 3.17
N ALA A 486 -9.35 -3.93 2.17
CA ALA A 486 -10.56 -3.38 1.58
C ALA A 486 -10.66 -3.77 0.10
N SER A 487 -11.88 -3.95 -0.39
CA SER A 487 -12.18 -4.13 -1.80
C SER A 487 -13.51 -3.47 -2.13
N SER A 488 -13.64 -2.94 -3.35
CA SER A 488 -14.92 -2.47 -3.89
C SER A 488 -15.87 -3.61 -4.27
N ASN A 489 -15.44 -4.87 -4.11
CA ASN A 489 -16.25 -6.06 -4.36
C ASN A 489 -16.42 -6.88 -3.08
N ASN A 490 -17.64 -6.88 -2.53
CA ASN A 490 -17.97 -7.62 -1.31
C ASN A 490 -17.65 -9.12 -1.41
N LYS A 491 -17.84 -9.75 -2.58
CA LYS A 491 -17.48 -11.16 -2.79
C LYS A 491 -15.98 -11.40 -2.69
N ALA A 492 -15.17 -10.43 -3.13
CA ALA A 492 -13.72 -10.54 -3.03
C ALA A 492 -13.26 -10.48 -1.56
N VAL A 493 -13.85 -9.59 -0.76
CA VAL A 493 -13.57 -9.53 0.68
C VAL A 493 -14.00 -10.82 1.37
N GLU A 494 -15.21 -11.32 1.09
CA GLU A 494 -15.72 -12.56 1.63
C GLU A 494 -14.82 -13.76 1.30
N ASN A 495 -14.41 -13.90 0.03
CA ASN A 495 -13.52 -14.97 -0.40
C ASN A 495 -12.17 -14.90 0.32
N VAL A 496 -11.54 -13.73 0.39
CA VAL A 496 -10.24 -13.57 1.09
C VAL A 496 -10.39 -13.90 2.58
N SER A 497 -11.44 -13.39 3.24
CA SER A 497 -11.71 -13.67 4.66
C SER A 497 -11.98 -15.14 4.95
N ALA A 498 -12.62 -15.87 4.02
CA ALA A 498 -12.86 -17.30 4.15
C ALA A 498 -11.62 -18.14 3.80
N GLU A 499 -10.83 -17.74 2.80
CA GLU A 499 -9.64 -18.46 2.33
C GLU A 499 -8.49 -18.44 3.33
N LEU A 500 -8.29 -17.34 4.08
CA LEU A 500 -7.15 -17.22 5.01
C LEU A 500 -7.16 -18.29 6.13
N PRO A 501 -8.29 -18.60 6.79
CA PRO A 501 -8.40 -19.67 7.79
C PRO A 501 -8.40 -21.11 7.23
N ALA A 502 -8.60 -21.30 5.93
CA ALA A 502 -8.81 -22.63 5.34
C ALA A 502 -7.58 -23.52 5.51
N MET A 503 -7.76 -24.81 5.80
CA MET A 503 -6.64 -25.75 5.99
C MET A 503 -5.70 -25.81 4.78
N GLU A 504 -6.22 -25.65 3.57
CA GLU A 504 -5.44 -25.65 2.32
C GLU A 504 -4.59 -24.38 2.14
N ALA A 505 -4.81 -23.35 2.96
CA ALA A 505 -4.01 -22.13 2.95
C ALA A 505 -2.64 -22.31 3.61
N ILE A 506 -2.44 -23.39 4.38
CA ILE A 506 -1.17 -23.71 5.04
C ILE A 506 -0.57 -25.02 4.52
N ALA A 507 0.71 -25.26 4.84
CA ALA A 507 1.40 -26.50 4.53
C ALA A 507 0.81 -27.69 5.32
N ALA A 508 0.69 -28.84 4.66
CA ALA A 508 0.16 -30.06 5.28
C ALA A 508 0.99 -30.54 6.50
N ASP A 509 2.27 -30.18 6.55
CA ASP A 509 3.18 -30.50 7.66
C ASP A 509 3.14 -29.48 8.81
N ALA A 510 2.43 -28.34 8.65
CA ALA A 510 2.25 -27.31 9.68
C ALA A 510 1.18 -27.72 10.72
N ASN A 511 1.37 -28.89 11.32
CA ASN A 511 0.41 -29.51 12.24
C ASN A 511 0.19 -28.69 13.52
N GLY A 512 1.18 -27.90 13.94
CA GLY A 512 1.10 -27.04 15.12
C GLY A 512 0.28 -25.76 14.93
N LEU A 513 -0.01 -25.36 13.70
CA LEU A 513 -0.84 -24.19 13.41
C LEU A 513 -2.33 -24.51 13.60
N ARG A 514 -2.78 -24.46 14.85
CA ARG A 514 -4.20 -24.62 15.25
C ARG A 514 -4.64 -23.43 16.11
N TYR A 515 -4.70 -22.24 15.52
CA TYR A 515 -4.91 -20.99 16.26
C TYR A 515 -6.39 -20.74 16.54
N PHE A 516 -6.91 -21.16 17.70
CA PHE A 516 -8.35 -21.07 18.03
C PHE A 516 -9.21 -21.71 16.94
N LYS A 517 -8.85 -22.96 16.61
CA LYS A 517 -9.37 -23.72 15.48
C LYS A 517 -10.87 -24.01 15.63
N THR A 518 -11.29 -24.42 16.82
CA THR A 518 -12.67 -24.76 17.19
C THR A 518 -13.64 -23.61 16.91
N VAL A 519 -13.20 -22.37 17.20
CA VAL A 519 -14.00 -21.16 16.92
C VAL A 519 -14.10 -20.92 15.41
N SER A 520 -12.97 -21.04 14.71
CA SER A 520 -12.88 -20.84 13.26
C SER A 520 -13.73 -21.86 12.50
N ASP A 521 -13.68 -23.13 12.90
CA ASP A 521 -14.52 -24.19 12.31
C ASP A 521 -15.99 -23.90 12.51
N ALA A 522 -16.40 -23.45 13.70
CA ALA A 522 -17.78 -23.09 13.98
C ALA A 522 -18.23 -21.85 13.18
N LEU A 523 -17.35 -20.89 12.94
CA LEU A 523 -17.65 -19.69 12.15
C LEU A 523 -17.79 -20.00 10.65
N LEU A 524 -16.92 -20.86 10.10
CA LEU A 524 -16.89 -21.16 8.67
C LEU A 524 -17.60 -22.47 8.29
N GLN A 525 -18.07 -23.24 9.26
CA GLN A 525 -18.76 -24.52 9.09
C GLN A 525 -17.96 -25.52 8.24
N ARG A 526 -16.64 -25.55 8.45
CA ARG A 526 -15.69 -26.43 7.75
C ARG A 526 -14.39 -26.59 8.55
N ASP A 527 -13.53 -27.48 8.11
CA ASP A 527 -12.20 -27.67 8.71
C ASP A 527 -11.27 -26.48 8.39
N THR A 528 -10.70 -25.87 9.42
CA THR A 528 -9.82 -24.70 9.34
C THR A 528 -8.55 -24.88 10.17
N TRP A 529 -7.51 -24.09 9.92
CA TRP A 529 -6.32 -24.08 10.76
C TRP A 529 -6.38 -23.02 11.88
N GLY A 530 -7.22 -21.99 11.77
CA GLY A 530 -7.38 -21.04 12.87
C GLY A 530 -8.09 -19.73 12.57
N THR A 531 -8.53 -19.05 13.63
CA THR A 531 -9.28 -17.79 13.60
C THR A 531 -8.35 -16.61 13.31
N VAL A 532 -7.85 -16.51 12.08
CA VAL A 532 -7.02 -15.37 11.62
C VAL A 532 -7.85 -14.29 10.92
N ALA A 533 -9.02 -14.65 10.38
CA ALA A 533 -9.95 -13.77 9.69
C ALA A 533 -11.40 -14.28 9.86
N ALA A 534 -12.38 -13.40 9.66
CA ALA A 534 -13.80 -13.74 9.68
C ALA A 534 -14.55 -12.93 8.61
N VAL A 535 -15.66 -13.49 8.11
CA VAL A 535 -16.53 -12.81 7.15
C VAL A 535 -17.53 -11.93 7.92
N LEU A 536 -17.50 -10.62 7.70
CA LEU A 536 -18.29 -9.64 8.46
C LEU A 536 -19.12 -8.69 7.58
N GLY A 537 -19.09 -8.84 6.25
CA GLY A 537 -19.54 -7.83 5.28
C GLY A 537 -21.04 -7.48 5.27
N ASN A 538 -21.86 -8.01 6.16
CA ASN A 538 -23.27 -7.64 6.31
C ASN A 538 -23.77 -7.85 7.75
N GLY A 539 -24.95 -7.29 8.06
CA GLY A 539 -25.54 -7.37 9.40
C GLY A 539 -25.75 -8.78 9.94
N LYS A 540 -26.19 -9.72 9.08
CA LYS A 540 -26.36 -11.13 9.46
C LYS A 540 -25.01 -11.75 9.87
N ASN A 541 -23.99 -11.61 9.03
CA ASN A 541 -22.65 -12.15 9.29
C ASN A 541 -22.03 -11.57 10.57
N ARG A 542 -22.23 -10.27 10.84
CA ARG A 542 -21.79 -9.64 12.11
C ARG A 542 -22.52 -10.23 13.32
N GLY A 543 -23.83 -10.47 13.20
CA GLY A 543 -24.64 -11.11 14.24
C GLY A 543 -24.22 -12.56 14.50
N ASP A 544 -24.06 -13.35 13.44
CA ASP A 544 -23.61 -14.75 13.51
C ASP A 544 -22.20 -14.84 14.11
N PHE A 545 -21.27 -13.96 13.68
CA PHE A 545 -19.95 -13.86 14.28
C PHE A 545 -20.04 -13.53 15.77
N ARG A 546 -20.76 -12.47 16.16
CA ARG A 546 -20.93 -12.08 17.56
C ARG A 546 -21.46 -13.24 18.41
N GLN A 547 -22.47 -13.96 17.92
CA GLN A 547 -23.06 -15.06 18.65
C GLN A 547 -22.10 -16.23 18.77
N THR A 548 -21.49 -16.67 17.68
CA THR A 548 -20.62 -17.86 17.67
C THR A 548 -19.25 -17.60 18.31
N PHE A 549 -18.58 -16.51 17.94
CA PHE A 549 -17.24 -16.17 18.43
C PHE A 549 -17.23 -15.86 19.93
N TRP A 550 -18.25 -15.17 20.45
CA TRP A 550 -18.24 -14.68 21.83
C TRP A 550 -19.24 -15.38 22.74
N TRP A 551 -20.53 -15.32 22.38
CA TRP A 551 -21.63 -15.76 23.22
C TRP A 551 -21.98 -17.25 23.08
N GLY A 552 -21.24 -17.99 22.25
CA GLY A 552 -21.45 -19.42 22.05
C GLY A 552 -21.15 -20.19 23.32
N GLU A 553 -22.11 -21.00 23.78
CA GLU A 553 -21.97 -21.72 25.05
C GLU A 553 -20.85 -22.76 25.01
N ASP A 554 -20.64 -23.41 23.86
CA ASP A 554 -19.73 -24.55 23.69
C ASP A 554 -18.41 -24.21 22.97
N VAL A 555 -18.46 -23.21 22.09
CA VAL A 555 -17.35 -22.81 21.22
C VAL A 555 -16.93 -21.35 21.37
N GLY A 556 -17.53 -20.60 22.30
CA GLY A 556 -17.28 -19.15 22.44
C GLY A 556 -15.97 -18.82 23.17
N MET A 557 -15.23 -17.84 22.65
CA MET A 557 -13.99 -17.33 23.26
C MET A 557 -14.19 -16.75 24.65
N GLN A 558 -15.40 -16.28 25.00
CA GLN A 558 -15.68 -15.80 26.35
C GLN A 558 -15.45 -16.89 27.40
N LYS A 559 -15.90 -18.12 27.14
CA LYS A 559 -15.72 -19.28 28.03
C LYS A 559 -14.26 -19.70 28.11
N TYR A 560 -13.57 -19.70 26.98
CA TYR A 560 -12.14 -19.98 26.92
C TYR A 560 -11.33 -19.01 27.81
N LEU A 561 -11.56 -17.70 27.67
CA LEU A 561 -10.83 -16.70 28.46
C LEU A 561 -11.24 -16.71 29.94
N GLN A 562 -12.46 -17.14 30.28
CA GLN A 562 -12.83 -17.39 31.68
C GLN A 562 -12.00 -18.53 32.27
N GLN A 563 -11.92 -19.66 31.57
CA GLN A 563 -11.10 -20.80 31.98
C GLN A 563 -9.63 -20.40 32.14
N ALA A 564 -9.03 -19.77 31.14
CA ALA A 564 -7.63 -19.31 31.19
C ALA A 564 -7.36 -18.30 32.32
N SER A 565 -8.38 -17.58 32.77
CA SER A 565 -8.29 -16.67 33.93
C SER A 565 -8.52 -17.35 35.29
N GLY A 566 -8.59 -18.68 35.34
CA GLY A 566 -8.80 -19.46 36.57
C GLY A 566 -10.26 -19.58 37.00
N ASN A 567 -11.23 -19.38 36.09
CA ASN A 567 -12.66 -19.55 36.36
C ASN A 567 -13.23 -20.74 35.57
N PRO A 568 -13.26 -21.96 36.14
CA PRO A 568 -13.72 -23.15 35.45
C PRO A 568 -15.11 -23.01 34.83
N GLN A 569 -15.28 -23.48 33.59
CA GLN A 569 -16.55 -23.41 32.87
C GLN A 569 -17.11 -24.80 32.59
N PHE A 570 -18.43 -24.95 32.77
CA PHE A 570 -19.17 -26.17 32.50
C PHE A 570 -20.46 -25.88 31.74
N ILE A 571 -20.85 -26.81 30.89
CA ILE A 571 -22.15 -26.85 30.20
C ILE A 571 -22.94 -28.01 30.78
N THR A 572 -24.23 -27.76 30.96
CA THR A 572 -25.18 -28.73 31.50
C THR A 572 -25.96 -29.34 30.34
N GLU A 573 -25.76 -30.63 30.07
CA GLU A 573 -26.47 -31.37 29.02
C GLU A 573 -27.49 -32.32 29.64
N LYS A 574 -28.67 -32.38 29.02
CA LYS A 574 -29.70 -33.36 29.36
C LYS A 574 -29.44 -34.62 28.53
N THR A 575 -29.10 -35.72 29.20
CA THR A 575 -28.94 -37.05 28.62
C THR A 575 -30.13 -37.94 28.99
N GLU A 576 -30.31 -39.06 28.30
CA GLU A 576 -31.39 -40.03 28.58
C GLU A 576 -31.37 -40.55 30.03
N THR A 577 -30.20 -40.53 30.68
CA THR A 577 -29.96 -41.00 32.07
C THR A 577 -29.91 -39.88 33.12
N GLY A 578 -30.16 -38.62 32.76
CA GLY A 578 -30.14 -37.50 33.71
C GLY A 578 -29.46 -36.23 33.15
N THR A 579 -28.92 -35.40 34.05
CA THR A 579 -28.19 -34.18 33.68
C THR A 579 -26.70 -34.37 33.92
N LYS A 580 -25.87 -34.18 32.89
CA LYS A 580 -24.41 -34.31 32.96
C LYS A 580 -23.73 -32.96 32.73
N GLN A 581 -22.73 -32.64 33.54
CA GLN A 581 -21.87 -31.49 33.30
C GLN A 581 -20.60 -31.92 32.56
N ARG A 582 -20.20 -31.12 31.57
CA ARG A 582 -18.92 -31.27 30.86
C ARG A 582 -18.29 -29.90 30.59
N PRO A 583 -16.97 -29.80 30.44
CA PRO A 583 -16.37 -28.57 29.93
C PRO A 583 -16.84 -28.29 28.48
N PRO A 584 -16.96 -27.00 28.11
CA PRO A 584 -17.10 -26.57 26.71
C PRO A 584 -16.04 -27.18 25.77
N HIS A 585 -16.43 -27.50 24.54
CA HIS A 585 -15.54 -28.08 23.53
C HIS A 585 -14.34 -27.18 23.24
N ILE A 586 -14.50 -25.85 23.22
CA ILE A 586 -13.36 -24.93 23.04
C ILE A 586 -12.28 -25.10 24.12
N ILE A 587 -12.65 -25.44 25.36
CA ILE A 587 -11.68 -25.62 26.45
C ILE A 587 -10.87 -26.90 26.23
N VAL A 588 -11.54 -27.98 25.84
CA VAL A 588 -10.90 -29.28 25.60
C VAL A 588 -10.05 -29.26 24.32
N ASN A 589 -10.65 -28.82 23.20
CA ASN A 589 -10.03 -28.89 21.89
C ASN A 589 -8.87 -27.90 21.72
N GLU A 590 -8.98 -26.69 22.29
CA GLU A 590 -7.90 -25.68 22.25
C GLU A 590 -6.87 -25.85 23.38
N ASN A 591 -7.07 -26.85 24.25
CA ASN A 591 -6.30 -27.08 25.46
C ASN A 591 -6.12 -25.77 26.25
N ALA A 592 -7.23 -25.21 26.76
CA ALA A 592 -7.17 -23.98 27.55
C ALA A 592 -6.25 -24.16 28.77
N PRO A 593 -5.51 -23.12 29.19
CA PRO A 593 -4.80 -23.15 30.47
C PRO A 593 -5.78 -23.41 31.62
N GLU A 594 -5.33 -24.17 32.62
CA GLU A 594 -6.15 -24.46 33.81
C GLU A 594 -6.41 -23.20 34.63
N ASP A 595 -5.37 -22.35 34.74
CA ASP A 595 -5.37 -21.10 35.47
C ASP A 595 -4.32 -20.11 34.91
N HIS A 596 -4.16 -18.98 35.60
CA HIS A 596 -3.21 -17.94 35.21
C HIS A 596 -1.74 -18.36 35.34
N GLU A 597 -1.38 -19.23 36.28
CA GLU A 597 -0.01 -19.69 36.46
C GLU A 597 0.42 -20.62 35.32
N ASP A 598 -0.46 -21.55 34.90
CA ASP A 598 -0.24 -22.37 33.72
C ASP A 598 -0.13 -21.50 32.47
N ALA A 599 -0.99 -20.49 32.31
CA ALA A 599 -0.92 -19.55 31.20
C ALA A 599 0.44 -18.82 31.14
N LEU A 600 0.96 -18.33 32.27
CA LEU A 600 2.28 -17.69 32.35
C LEU A 600 3.43 -18.67 32.06
N ARG A 601 3.33 -19.93 32.49
CA ARG A 601 4.32 -20.97 32.16
C ARG A 601 4.35 -21.24 30.66
N ARG A 602 3.19 -21.36 30.02
CA ARG A 602 3.05 -21.53 28.56
C ARG A 602 3.60 -20.32 27.80
N TRP A 603 3.32 -19.10 28.28
CA TRP A 603 3.90 -17.86 27.77
C TRP A 603 5.44 -17.89 27.78
N LYS A 604 6.06 -18.19 28.93
CA LYS A 604 7.53 -18.26 29.05
C LYS A 604 8.14 -19.26 28.07
N LYS A 605 7.52 -20.44 27.91
CA LYS A 605 7.94 -21.47 26.94
C LYS A 605 7.84 -20.97 25.50
N ALA A 606 6.70 -20.40 25.11
CA ALA A 606 6.49 -19.86 23.76
C ALA A 606 7.45 -18.71 23.45
N ARG A 607 7.68 -17.81 24.42
CA ARG A 607 8.63 -16.70 24.34
C ARG A 607 10.06 -17.19 24.11
N GLN A 608 10.51 -18.20 24.85
CA GLN A 608 11.83 -18.80 24.66
C GLN A 608 11.98 -19.46 23.28
N HIS A 609 10.97 -20.21 22.85
CA HIS A 609 10.97 -20.86 21.54
C HIS A 609 11.03 -19.82 20.40
N PHE A 610 10.17 -18.81 20.44
CA PHE A 610 10.16 -17.72 19.44
C PHE A 610 11.51 -17.00 19.37
N ARG A 611 12.13 -16.68 20.52
CA ARG A 611 13.48 -16.07 20.55
C ARG A 611 14.52 -16.94 19.87
N LYS A 612 14.52 -18.26 20.15
CA LYS A 612 15.46 -19.21 19.57
C LYS A 612 15.33 -19.27 18.04
N VAL A 613 14.12 -19.46 17.54
CA VAL A 613 13.87 -19.60 16.09
C VAL A 613 14.16 -18.27 15.37
N THR A 614 13.74 -17.15 15.95
CA THR A 614 14.01 -15.82 15.39
C THR A 614 15.50 -15.48 15.37
N ALA A 615 16.25 -15.83 16.42
CA ALA A 615 17.70 -15.64 16.44
C ALA A 615 18.39 -16.45 15.33
N SER A 616 17.98 -17.71 15.13
CA SER A 616 18.49 -18.54 14.03
C SER A 616 18.20 -17.91 12.66
N ALA A 617 16.98 -17.43 12.43
CA ALA A 617 16.59 -16.78 11.17
C ALA A 617 17.40 -15.49 10.92
N LYS A 618 17.58 -14.66 11.96
CA LYS A 618 18.39 -13.44 11.90
C LYS A 618 19.85 -13.74 11.54
N THR A 619 20.46 -14.75 12.15
CA THR A 619 21.85 -15.14 11.84
C THR A 619 21.99 -15.54 10.38
N LYS A 620 21.11 -16.41 9.87
CA LYS A 620 21.17 -16.85 8.47
C LYS A 620 20.99 -15.70 7.47
N LEU A 621 20.00 -14.83 7.70
CA LEU A 621 19.80 -13.65 6.85
C LEU A 621 20.97 -12.65 6.93
N ALA A 622 21.63 -12.55 8.09
CA ALA A 622 22.83 -11.72 8.24
C ALA A 622 24.03 -12.30 7.46
N ASP A 623 24.20 -13.62 7.42
CA ASP A 623 25.24 -14.24 6.59
C ASP A 623 24.96 -14.06 5.10
N LEU A 624 23.70 -14.20 4.67
CA LEU A 624 23.30 -13.89 3.29
C LEU A 624 23.52 -12.40 2.97
N GLN A 625 23.28 -11.49 3.92
CA GLN A 625 23.57 -10.07 3.74
C GLN A 625 25.08 -9.82 3.56
N LYS A 626 25.94 -10.52 4.30
CA LYS A 626 27.40 -10.43 4.07
C LYS A 626 27.75 -10.85 2.65
N ALA A 627 27.16 -11.94 2.14
CA ALA A 627 27.40 -12.35 0.75
C ALA A 627 26.91 -11.31 -0.27
N HIS A 628 25.76 -10.67 -0.04
CA HIS A 628 25.31 -9.54 -0.85
C HIS A 628 26.35 -8.41 -0.87
N ASP A 629 26.87 -8.03 0.30
CA ASP A 629 27.83 -6.93 0.40
C ASP A 629 29.17 -7.28 -0.28
N LEU A 630 29.60 -8.54 -0.16
CA LEU A 630 30.79 -9.07 -0.86
C LEU A 630 30.61 -9.09 -2.38
N LEU A 631 29.44 -9.51 -2.88
CA LEU A 631 29.14 -9.51 -4.32
C LEU A 631 29.17 -8.11 -4.93
N ARG A 632 28.90 -7.06 -4.15
CA ARG A 632 29.04 -5.66 -4.57
C ARG A 632 30.46 -5.13 -4.41
N SER A 633 31.16 -5.52 -3.35
CA SER A 633 32.49 -4.99 -3.04
C SER A 633 33.60 -5.55 -3.95
N ILE A 634 33.45 -6.80 -4.40
CA ILE A 634 34.43 -7.51 -5.25
C ILE A 634 34.61 -6.82 -6.62
N PRO A 635 33.56 -6.52 -7.40
CA PRO A 635 33.70 -5.82 -8.68
C PRO A 635 34.34 -4.44 -8.54
N LEU A 636 33.99 -3.67 -7.50
CA LEU A 636 34.56 -2.34 -7.24
C LEU A 636 36.07 -2.41 -6.97
N LYS A 637 36.54 -3.43 -6.24
CA LYS A 637 37.98 -3.64 -6.03
C LYS A 637 38.69 -4.09 -7.30
N LEU A 638 38.07 -4.96 -8.10
CA LEU A 638 38.62 -5.37 -9.39
C LEU A 638 38.79 -4.18 -10.34
N GLU A 639 37.78 -3.31 -10.42
CA GLU A 639 37.85 -2.07 -11.21
C GLU A 639 38.96 -1.15 -10.69
N LYS A 640 39.06 -0.97 -9.36
CA LYS A 640 40.11 -0.15 -8.76
C LYS A 640 41.51 -0.70 -9.06
N ILE A 641 41.70 -2.01 -8.91
CA ILE A 641 42.96 -2.70 -9.28
C ILE A 641 43.27 -2.50 -10.77
N GLY A 642 42.28 -2.61 -11.65
CA GLY A 642 42.44 -2.36 -13.08
C GLY A 642 42.87 -0.91 -13.38
N SER A 643 42.25 0.07 -12.72
CA SER A 643 42.60 1.49 -12.88
C SER A 643 44.03 1.79 -12.41
N LEU A 644 44.45 1.23 -11.27
CA LEU A 644 45.81 1.40 -10.75
C LEU A 644 46.86 0.71 -11.63
N HIS A 645 46.55 -0.47 -12.19
CA HIS A 645 47.44 -1.13 -13.16
C HIS A 645 47.62 -0.27 -14.41
N ALA A 646 46.55 0.33 -14.92
CA ALA A 646 46.62 1.23 -16.07
C ALA A 646 47.48 2.47 -15.75
N GLU A 647 47.29 3.07 -14.58
CA GLU A 647 48.08 4.22 -14.11
C GLU A 647 49.57 3.87 -13.96
N ILE A 648 49.89 2.76 -13.29
CA ILE A 648 51.27 2.25 -13.17
C ILE A 648 51.88 2.00 -14.55
N SER A 649 51.14 1.37 -15.47
CA SER A 649 51.63 1.10 -16.83
C SER A 649 52.01 2.39 -17.57
N THR A 650 51.31 3.49 -17.34
CA THR A 650 51.67 4.82 -17.89
C THR A 650 52.84 5.50 -17.15
N MET A 651 52.97 5.26 -15.84
CA MET A 651 54.01 5.87 -15.00
C MET A 651 55.38 5.19 -15.14
N ILE A 652 55.44 3.88 -15.36
CA ILE A 652 56.69 3.13 -15.55
C ILE A 652 57.67 3.81 -16.53
N PRO A 653 57.28 4.14 -17.79
CA PRO A 653 58.21 4.79 -18.72
C PRO A 653 58.61 6.20 -18.29
N VAL A 654 57.73 6.93 -17.59
CA VAL A 654 58.01 8.28 -17.07
C VAL A 654 59.05 8.22 -15.95
N VAL A 655 58.86 7.32 -14.98
CA VAL A 655 59.80 7.11 -13.87
C VAL A 655 61.15 6.63 -14.41
N ALA A 656 61.16 5.71 -15.39
CA ALA A 656 62.39 5.24 -16.03
C ALA A 656 63.15 6.38 -16.73
N ALA A 657 62.45 7.26 -17.45
CA ALA A 657 63.06 8.44 -18.08
C ALA A 657 63.59 9.44 -17.06
N MET A 658 62.89 9.64 -15.93
CA MET A 658 63.36 10.48 -14.82
C MET A 658 64.61 9.89 -14.16
N ALA A 659 64.67 8.56 -14.01
CA ALA A 659 65.84 7.86 -13.48
C ALA A 659 67.08 8.09 -14.36
N GLU A 660 66.93 7.99 -15.69
CA GLU A 660 68.03 8.29 -16.62
C GLU A 660 68.47 9.75 -16.56
N ARG A 661 67.54 10.70 -16.49
CA ARG A 661 67.87 12.13 -16.34
C ARG A 661 68.62 12.41 -15.05
N ALA A 662 68.22 11.78 -13.94
CA ALA A 662 68.91 11.90 -12.66
C ALA A 662 70.32 11.29 -12.73
N ARG A 663 70.47 10.07 -13.28
CA ARG A 663 71.78 9.43 -13.50
C ARG A 663 72.72 10.29 -14.34
N HIS A 664 72.20 10.86 -15.43
CA HIS A 664 72.97 11.73 -16.32
C HIS A 664 73.40 13.02 -15.61
N ALA A 665 72.53 13.65 -14.81
CA ALA A 665 72.86 14.84 -14.03
C ALA A 665 73.96 14.55 -12.99
N VAL A 666 73.87 13.42 -12.27
CA VAL A 666 74.93 12.96 -11.35
C VAL A 666 76.26 12.81 -12.08
N SER A 667 76.26 12.16 -13.25
CA SER A 667 77.48 11.95 -14.04
C SER A 667 78.12 13.27 -14.49
N LEU A 668 77.32 14.24 -14.95
CA LEU A 668 77.80 15.59 -15.31
C LEU A 668 78.39 16.32 -14.11
N SER A 669 77.69 16.29 -12.96
CA SER A 669 78.16 16.92 -11.73
C SER A 669 79.48 16.30 -11.23
N ASP A 670 79.62 14.97 -11.30
CA ASP A 670 80.85 14.27 -10.91
C ASP A 670 82.02 14.55 -11.87
N ALA A 671 81.76 14.62 -13.17
CA ALA A 671 82.76 15.02 -14.17
C ALA A 671 83.24 16.46 -13.91
N GLN A 672 82.31 17.38 -13.65
CA GLN A 672 82.61 18.77 -13.32
C GLN A 672 83.39 18.89 -12.00
N ARG A 673 83.04 18.08 -11.00
CA ARG A 673 83.73 18.05 -9.71
C ARG A 673 85.21 17.71 -9.86
N LYS A 674 85.55 16.73 -10.72
CA LYS A 674 86.96 16.39 -11.02
C LYS A 674 87.74 17.57 -11.61
N ILE A 675 87.09 18.36 -12.48
CA ILE A 675 87.70 19.58 -13.06
C ILE A 675 87.96 20.62 -11.97
N VAL A 676 86.96 20.87 -11.12
CA VAL A 676 87.08 21.82 -10.00
C VAL A 676 88.14 21.38 -8.99
N ASP A 677 88.22 20.08 -8.66
CA ASP A 677 89.23 19.53 -7.75
C ASP A 677 90.66 19.67 -8.32
N ALA A 678 90.83 19.52 -9.64
CA ALA A 678 92.11 19.78 -10.31
C ALA A 678 92.47 21.27 -10.27
N LEU A 679 91.54 22.15 -10.64
CA LEU A 679 91.73 23.61 -10.59
C LEU A 679 91.97 24.13 -9.17
N LYS A 680 91.39 23.48 -8.15
CA LYS A 680 91.64 23.79 -6.75
C LYS A 680 93.10 23.51 -6.35
N LYS A 681 93.66 22.38 -6.82
CA LYS A 681 95.09 22.08 -6.60
C LYS A 681 95.98 23.15 -7.26
N ASP A 682 95.64 23.57 -8.48
CA ASP A 682 96.37 24.63 -9.19
C ASP A 682 96.24 25.99 -8.48
N PHE A 683 95.04 26.31 -7.98
CA PHE A 683 94.78 27.50 -7.18
C PHE A 683 95.60 27.51 -5.88
N ASP A 684 95.58 26.42 -5.13
CA ASP A 684 96.32 26.26 -3.87
C ASP A 684 97.85 26.33 -4.11
N ALA A 685 98.35 25.70 -5.18
CA ALA A 685 99.76 25.77 -5.57
C ALA A 685 100.18 27.19 -5.96
N SER A 686 99.35 27.88 -6.76
CA SER A 686 99.57 29.28 -7.14
C SER A 686 99.54 30.23 -5.93
N ALA A 687 98.64 29.99 -4.97
CA ALA A 687 98.54 30.75 -3.72
C ALA A 687 99.74 30.54 -2.78
N LYS A 688 100.33 29.33 -2.75
CA LYS A 688 101.57 29.04 -1.99
C LYS A 688 102.78 29.76 -2.57
N ASN A 689 102.85 29.92 -3.89
CA ASN A 689 103.93 30.63 -4.59
C ASN A 689 103.77 32.16 -4.59
N ARG A 690 103.00 32.71 -3.64
CA ARG A 690 102.67 34.13 -3.59
C ARG A 690 103.89 34.97 -3.16
N PRO A 691 104.32 35.95 -3.98
CA PRO A 691 105.47 36.81 -3.65
C PRO A 691 105.31 37.57 -2.33
N GLY A 692 106.43 37.75 -1.60
CA GLY A 692 106.49 38.34 -0.26
C GLY A 692 106.19 39.85 -0.19
N LEU A 693 106.10 40.42 1.01
CA LEU A 693 105.51 41.75 1.26
C LEU A 693 106.14 42.89 0.44
N PHE A 694 107.48 42.90 0.30
CA PHE A 694 108.21 43.94 -0.44
C PHE A 694 107.94 43.91 -1.97
N SER A 695 107.80 42.72 -2.57
CA SER A 695 107.46 42.58 -3.99
C SER A 695 106.06 43.12 -4.34
N ARG A 696 105.14 43.13 -3.36
CA ARG A 696 103.79 43.70 -3.49
C ARG A 696 103.77 45.20 -3.33
N LEU A 697 104.50 45.74 -2.35
CA LEU A 697 104.55 47.17 -2.04
C LEU A 697 105.16 48.00 -3.18
N PHE A 698 106.16 47.46 -3.88
CA PHE A 698 106.85 48.13 -4.99
C PHE A 698 106.37 47.71 -6.39
N GLY A 699 105.36 46.82 -6.48
CA GLY A 699 104.77 46.43 -7.77
C GLY A 699 105.77 45.83 -8.76
N THR A 700 106.63 44.91 -8.31
CA THR A 700 107.71 44.32 -9.13
C THR A 700 107.16 43.46 -10.27
N GLN A 701 107.96 43.23 -11.31
CA GLN A 701 107.56 42.42 -12.47
C GLN A 701 107.17 40.98 -12.08
N THR A 702 107.84 40.40 -11.08
CA THR A 702 107.51 39.12 -10.45
C THR A 702 106.15 39.09 -9.75
N TYR A 703 105.75 40.19 -9.10
CA TYR A 703 104.42 40.30 -8.50
C TYR A 703 103.33 40.52 -9.56
N ARG A 704 103.59 41.30 -10.62
CA ARG A 704 102.64 41.51 -11.72
C ARG A 704 102.38 40.24 -12.52
N SER A 705 103.42 39.47 -12.84
CA SER A 705 103.28 38.19 -13.56
C SER A 705 102.54 37.15 -12.72
N TRP A 706 102.88 37.02 -11.42
CA TRP A 706 102.11 36.18 -10.50
C TRP A 706 100.66 36.63 -10.38
N ARG A 707 100.39 37.94 -10.23
CA ARG A 707 99.02 38.48 -10.08
C ARG A 707 98.16 38.21 -11.32
N ALA A 708 98.73 38.33 -12.52
CA ALA A 708 98.04 38.03 -13.78
C ALA A 708 97.75 36.52 -13.92
N ALA A 709 98.76 35.67 -13.67
CA ALA A 709 98.61 34.21 -13.73
C ALA A 709 97.62 33.69 -12.66
N HIS A 710 97.77 34.13 -11.40
CA HIS A 710 96.88 33.78 -10.29
C HIS A 710 95.47 34.32 -10.49
N GLY A 711 95.31 35.52 -11.06
CA GLY A 711 94.00 36.08 -11.42
C GLY A 711 93.27 35.24 -12.47
N THR A 712 93.99 34.73 -13.46
CA THR A 712 93.44 33.83 -14.49
C THR A 712 92.99 32.50 -13.90
N ILE A 713 93.81 31.89 -13.03
CA ILE A 713 93.47 30.65 -12.31
C ILE A 713 92.27 30.89 -11.38
N THR A 714 92.22 32.02 -10.69
CA THR A 714 91.11 32.38 -9.78
C THR A 714 89.81 32.55 -10.55
N GLN A 715 89.80 33.29 -11.66
CA GLN A 715 88.58 33.44 -12.48
C GLN A 715 88.08 32.11 -13.00
N ARG A 716 88.99 31.27 -13.54
CA ARG A 716 88.63 29.93 -14.03
C ARG A 716 88.13 29.01 -12.93
N PHE A 717 88.78 29.02 -11.75
CA PHE A 717 88.32 28.26 -10.60
C PHE A 717 86.93 28.71 -10.16
N MET A 718 86.69 30.02 -10.02
CA MET A 718 85.39 30.55 -9.59
C MET A 718 84.28 30.27 -10.62
N SER A 719 84.55 30.36 -11.92
CA SER A 719 83.55 30.03 -12.96
C SER A 719 83.18 28.55 -12.94
N GLU A 720 84.17 27.65 -12.88
CA GLU A 720 83.92 26.21 -12.86
C GLU A 720 83.29 25.74 -11.54
N GLN A 721 83.62 26.41 -10.42
CA GLN A 721 82.97 26.20 -9.12
C GLN A 721 81.50 26.64 -9.15
N ALA A 722 81.17 27.76 -9.80
CA ALA A 722 79.79 28.19 -9.99
C ALA A 722 79.00 27.19 -10.88
N THR A 723 79.62 26.70 -11.96
CA THR A 723 79.06 25.64 -12.80
C THR A 723 78.79 24.37 -11.99
N LEU A 724 79.74 23.94 -11.16
CA LEU A 724 79.56 22.78 -10.27
C LEU A 724 78.38 23.00 -9.30
N SER A 725 78.26 24.18 -8.69
CA SER A 725 77.14 24.51 -7.81
C SER A 725 75.79 24.44 -8.54
N SER A 726 75.70 24.92 -9.78
CA SER A 726 74.48 24.79 -10.60
C SER A 726 74.15 23.34 -10.98
N LEU A 727 75.15 22.54 -11.36
CA LEU A 727 74.96 21.13 -11.72
C LEU A 727 74.60 20.28 -10.49
N ALA A 728 75.16 20.60 -9.32
CA ALA A 728 74.79 19.96 -8.06
C ALA A 728 73.34 20.29 -7.66
N ALA A 729 72.90 21.54 -7.85
CA ALA A 729 71.51 21.93 -7.63
C ALA A 729 70.55 21.20 -8.60
N ASP A 730 70.86 21.16 -9.90
CA ASP A 730 70.08 20.43 -10.91
C ASP A 730 70.03 18.92 -10.63
N THR A 731 71.14 18.33 -10.20
CA THR A 731 71.21 16.93 -9.76
C THR A 731 70.27 16.67 -8.58
N ASN A 732 70.25 17.57 -7.59
CA ASN A 732 69.40 17.42 -6.42
C ASN A 732 67.90 17.53 -6.81
N VAL A 733 67.55 18.47 -7.68
CA VAL A 733 66.19 18.60 -8.23
C VAL A 733 65.76 17.32 -8.95
N LYS A 734 66.51 16.88 -9.96
CA LYS A 734 66.17 15.68 -10.75
C LYS A 734 66.13 14.41 -9.91
N SER A 735 67.06 14.26 -8.96
CA SER A 735 67.06 13.10 -8.05
C SER A 735 65.85 13.12 -7.11
N SER A 736 65.44 14.30 -6.64
CA SER A 736 64.24 14.45 -5.80
C SER A 736 62.94 14.19 -6.57
N GLU A 737 62.84 14.65 -7.83
CA GLU A 737 61.70 14.39 -8.71
C GLU A 737 61.58 12.89 -9.02
N HIS A 738 62.69 12.24 -9.39
CA HIS A 738 62.73 10.79 -9.58
C HIS A 738 62.33 10.05 -8.30
N ALA A 739 62.91 10.41 -7.14
CA ALA A 739 62.58 9.77 -5.88
C ALA A 739 61.10 9.92 -5.49
N ARG A 740 60.49 11.08 -5.78
CA ARG A 740 59.06 11.30 -5.55
C ARG A 740 58.21 10.41 -6.46
N ALA A 741 58.50 10.39 -7.75
CA ALA A 741 57.75 9.59 -8.72
C ALA A 741 57.92 8.08 -8.49
N ASP A 742 59.11 7.62 -8.11
CA ASP A 742 59.38 6.23 -7.71
C ASP A 742 58.64 5.85 -6.42
N SER A 743 58.57 6.78 -5.45
CA SER A 743 57.78 6.57 -4.23
C SER A 743 56.27 6.49 -4.51
N GLU A 744 55.75 7.34 -5.40
CA GLU A 744 54.35 7.30 -5.83
C GLU A 744 54.03 5.97 -6.53
N LEU A 745 54.92 5.50 -7.42
CA LEU A 745 54.79 4.20 -8.08
C LEU A 745 54.76 3.04 -7.07
N LYS A 746 55.70 3.02 -6.11
CA LYS A 746 55.73 2.01 -5.04
C LYS A 746 54.47 2.03 -4.15
N GLN A 747 53.91 3.22 -3.88
CA GLN A 747 52.66 3.34 -3.12
C GLN A 747 51.47 2.75 -3.89
N MET A 748 51.41 2.98 -5.20
CA MET A 748 50.37 2.37 -6.05
C MET A 748 50.52 0.84 -6.11
N GLU A 749 51.74 0.32 -6.25
CA GLU A 749 52.02 -1.12 -6.23
C GLU A 749 51.63 -1.76 -4.89
N ALA A 750 52.00 -1.12 -3.77
CA ALA A 750 51.60 -1.56 -2.43
C ALA A 750 50.07 -1.54 -2.26
N SER A 751 49.39 -0.54 -2.85
CA SER A 751 47.93 -0.45 -2.84
C SER A 751 47.29 -1.60 -3.64
N ILE A 752 47.83 -1.95 -4.80
CA ILE A 752 47.39 -3.12 -5.57
C ILE A 752 47.59 -4.40 -4.77
N ALA A 753 48.75 -4.60 -4.14
CA ALA A 753 49.02 -5.77 -3.33
C ALA A 753 48.01 -5.92 -2.18
N GLY A 754 47.76 -4.83 -1.44
CA GLY A 754 46.77 -4.81 -0.36
C GLY A 754 45.33 -5.05 -0.84
N LEU A 755 44.94 -4.45 -1.97
CA LEU A 755 43.62 -4.68 -2.58
C LEU A 755 43.46 -6.13 -3.08
N THR A 756 44.52 -6.72 -3.63
CA THR A 756 44.52 -8.11 -4.12
C THR A 756 44.39 -9.10 -2.97
N GLU A 757 45.10 -8.87 -1.86
CA GLU A 757 44.96 -9.68 -0.65
C GLU A 757 43.54 -9.57 -0.06
N ALA A 758 42.99 -8.36 0.02
CA ALA A 758 41.61 -8.13 0.45
C ALA A 758 40.60 -8.82 -0.47
N LEU A 759 40.77 -8.71 -1.78
CA LEU A 759 39.94 -9.38 -2.79
C LEU A 759 39.95 -10.91 -2.62
N ASN A 760 41.13 -11.50 -2.39
CA ASN A 760 41.25 -12.94 -2.16
C ASN A 760 40.51 -13.36 -0.88
N ARG A 761 40.66 -12.61 0.22
CA ARG A 761 39.89 -12.85 1.46
C ARG A 761 38.39 -12.77 1.24
N GLU A 762 37.92 -11.74 0.53
CA GLU A 762 36.50 -11.56 0.22
C GLU A 762 35.94 -12.69 -0.65
N ARG A 763 36.71 -13.14 -1.66
CA ARG A 763 36.33 -14.28 -2.50
C ARG A 763 36.22 -15.57 -1.69
N SER A 764 37.21 -15.86 -0.84
CA SER A 764 37.16 -17.04 0.03
C SER A 764 35.99 -16.98 1.03
N ALA A 765 35.69 -15.79 1.57
CA ALA A 765 34.53 -15.61 2.45
C ALA A 765 33.20 -15.83 1.71
N LEU A 766 33.07 -15.29 0.49
CA LEU A 766 31.88 -15.50 -0.35
C LEU A 766 31.72 -16.98 -0.71
N GLU A 767 32.81 -17.66 -1.07
CA GLU A 767 32.81 -19.09 -1.37
C GLU A 767 32.35 -19.92 -0.17
N ALA A 768 32.90 -19.66 1.02
CA ALA A 768 32.49 -20.34 2.25
C ALA A 768 30.98 -20.14 2.56
N ILE A 769 30.45 -18.93 2.38
CA ILE A 769 29.01 -18.66 2.54
C ILE A 769 28.22 -19.44 1.48
N SER A 770 28.64 -19.40 0.21
CA SER A 770 27.94 -20.09 -0.89
C SER A 770 27.89 -21.62 -0.73
N GLN A 771 28.91 -22.23 -0.12
CA GLN A 771 28.92 -23.66 0.21
C GLN A 771 27.94 -24.00 1.33
N HIS A 772 27.75 -23.09 2.29
CA HIS A 772 26.82 -23.30 3.41
C HIS A 772 25.36 -23.01 3.03
N TYR A 773 25.13 -22.10 2.09
CA TYR A 773 23.80 -21.68 1.64
C TYR A 773 23.63 -21.90 0.13
N PRO A 774 23.15 -23.07 -0.33
CA PRO A 774 23.04 -23.41 -1.76
C PRO A 774 21.87 -22.71 -2.47
N GLY A 775 21.46 -21.52 -2.01
CA GLY A 775 20.39 -20.71 -2.60
C GLY A 775 20.82 -19.98 -3.89
N THR A 776 19.91 -19.19 -4.46
CA THR A 776 20.19 -18.42 -5.69
C THR A 776 20.74 -17.03 -5.37
N PHE A 777 22.05 -16.80 -5.50
CA PHE A 777 22.66 -15.49 -5.26
C PHE A 777 22.36 -14.52 -6.40
N ILE A 778 22.15 -13.23 -6.09
CA ILE A 778 21.96 -12.18 -7.10
C ILE A 778 23.33 -11.70 -7.59
N SER A 779 23.99 -12.53 -8.39
CA SER A 779 25.25 -12.22 -9.06
C SER A 779 25.04 -11.79 -10.52
N ASP A 780 26.12 -11.45 -11.24
CA ASP A 780 26.05 -11.19 -12.69
C ASP A 780 25.46 -12.37 -13.47
N ASP A 781 25.74 -13.60 -13.06
CA ASP A 781 25.20 -14.79 -13.71
C ASP A 781 23.69 -14.95 -13.49
N PHE A 782 23.20 -14.55 -12.31
CA PHE A 782 21.76 -14.47 -12.08
C PHE A 782 21.09 -13.53 -13.08
N PHE A 783 21.68 -12.37 -13.38
CA PHE A 783 21.09 -11.43 -14.33
C PHE A 783 21.11 -11.94 -15.79
N LYS A 784 22.03 -12.84 -16.13
CA LYS A 784 22.11 -13.50 -17.45
C LYS A 784 21.03 -14.57 -17.67
N LEU A 785 20.40 -15.08 -16.60
CA LEU A 785 19.31 -16.05 -16.72
C LEU A 785 18.14 -15.52 -17.57
N ARG A 786 17.40 -16.42 -18.21
CA ARG A 786 16.21 -16.04 -19.00
C ARG A 786 15.13 -15.53 -18.08
N HIS A 787 14.28 -14.64 -18.60
CA HIS A 787 13.21 -14.02 -17.81
C HIS A 787 12.35 -15.03 -17.01
N PRO A 788 11.85 -16.15 -17.58
CA PRO A 788 11.05 -17.11 -16.83
C PRO A 788 11.81 -17.82 -15.69
N GLU A 789 13.11 -18.07 -15.86
CA GLU A 789 13.96 -18.73 -14.86
C GLU A 789 14.21 -17.78 -13.68
N LYS A 790 14.55 -16.51 -13.98
CA LYS A 790 14.69 -15.46 -12.97
C LYS A 790 13.43 -15.32 -12.13
N GLN A 791 12.26 -15.26 -12.77
CA GLN A 791 11.00 -15.05 -12.06
C GLN A 791 10.62 -16.20 -11.12
N LYS A 792 10.97 -17.44 -11.46
CA LYS A 792 10.69 -18.62 -10.64
C LYS A 792 11.72 -18.84 -9.52
N SER A 793 12.83 -18.11 -9.53
CA SER A 793 13.85 -18.22 -8.49
C SER A 793 13.37 -17.62 -7.16
N ALA A 794 13.92 -18.14 -6.07
CA ALA A 794 13.86 -17.55 -4.74
C ALA A 794 15.23 -16.97 -4.40
N PRO A 795 15.47 -15.67 -4.63
CA PRO A 795 16.78 -15.08 -4.40
C PRO A 795 17.23 -15.26 -2.96
N TRP A 796 18.51 -15.55 -2.80
CA TRP A 796 19.24 -15.82 -1.55
C TRP A 796 18.82 -17.07 -0.78
N LEU A 797 17.53 -17.38 -0.78
CA LEU A 797 16.98 -18.42 0.09
C LEU A 797 17.17 -19.81 -0.50
N ASP A 798 17.87 -20.67 0.24
CA ASP A 798 17.73 -22.11 0.10
C ASP A 798 16.44 -22.60 0.79
N ALA A 799 16.09 -23.88 0.57
CA ALA A 799 14.88 -24.48 1.14
C ALA A 799 14.87 -24.42 2.67
N THR A 800 16.02 -24.67 3.32
CA THR A 800 16.13 -24.67 4.79
C THR A 800 15.90 -23.27 5.38
N THR A 801 16.43 -22.24 4.73
CA THR A 801 16.31 -20.84 5.16
C THR A 801 14.93 -20.30 4.87
N ALA A 802 14.31 -20.68 3.74
CA ALA A 802 12.91 -20.41 3.46
C ALA A 802 11.98 -21.04 4.51
N HIS A 803 12.17 -22.33 4.82
CA HIS A 803 11.39 -23.03 5.85
C HIS A 803 11.56 -22.41 7.23
N LEU A 804 12.78 -21.98 7.59
CA LEU A 804 13.01 -21.33 8.88
C LEU A 804 12.18 -20.05 9.05
N ARG A 805 11.95 -19.29 7.97
CA ARG A 805 11.04 -18.12 8.00
C ARG A 805 9.58 -18.53 8.21
N ASN A 806 9.18 -19.70 7.72
CA ASN A 806 7.88 -20.27 8.05
C ASN A 806 7.79 -20.66 9.53
N ASP A 807 8.82 -21.30 10.07
CA ASP A 807 8.88 -21.69 11.49
C ASP A 807 8.82 -20.46 12.41
N VAL A 808 9.42 -19.33 12.00
CA VAL A 808 9.29 -18.05 12.73
C VAL A 808 7.83 -17.60 12.80
N PHE A 809 7.08 -17.71 11.71
CA PHE A 809 5.66 -17.37 11.71
C PHE A 809 4.84 -18.34 12.58
N GLU A 810 5.12 -19.64 12.52
CA GLU A 810 4.46 -20.63 13.38
C GLU A 810 4.71 -20.36 14.87
N ALA A 811 5.97 -20.08 15.23
CA ALA A 811 6.34 -19.68 16.58
C ALA A 811 5.70 -18.34 16.98
N ALA A 812 5.54 -17.40 16.04
CA ALA A 812 4.83 -16.15 16.28
C ALA A 812 3.35 -16.38 16.61
N MET A 813 2.66 -17.25 15.86
CA MET A 813 1.25 -17.58 16.14
C MET A 813 1.08 -18.26 17.51
N ALA A 814 1.97 -19.18 17.86
CA ALA A 814 2.00 -19.81 19.18
C ALA A 814 2.25 -18.78 20.30
N LEU A 815 3.16 -17.82 20.07
CA LEU A 815 3.43 -16.72 21.01
C LEU A 815 2.19 -15.86 21.24
N HIS A 816 1.44 -15.51 20.18
CA HIS A 816 0.21 -14.74 20.30
C HIS A 816 -0.87 -15.48 21.10
N LYS A 817 -1.04 -16.79 20.87
CA LYS A 817 -1.98 -17.59 21.67
C LYS A 817 -1.60 -17.57 23.14
N ALA A 818 -0.34 -17.84 23.46
CA ALA A 818 0.13 -17.84 24.84
C ALA A 818 0.07 -16.44 25.49
N PHE A 819 0.22 -15.37 24.71
CA PHE A 819 0.02 -14.00 25.17
C PHE A 819 -1.45 -13.74 25.55
N ILE A 820 -2.39 -14.18 24.71
CA ILE A 820 -3.84 -14.07 24.96
C ILE A 820 -4.22 -14.86 26.21
N ASP A 821 -3.69 -16.08 26.35
CA ASP A 821 -3.90 -16.96 27.50
C ASP A 821 -3.48 -16.25 28.81
N ALA A 822 -2.26 -15.70 28.84
CA ALA A 822 -1.72 -15.04 30.01
C ALA A 822 -2.36 -13.65 30.28
N ALA A 823 -2.90 -12.98 29.26
CA ALA A 823 -3.63 -11.72 29.39
C ALA A 823 -5.15 -11.89 29.30
N ALA A 824 -5.67 -13.07 29.65
CA ALA A 824 -7.07 -13.42 29.39
C ALA A 824 -8.08 -12.47 30.05
N LYS A 825 -7.80 -12.00 31.26
CA LYS A 825 -8.69 -11.11 32.01
C LYS A 825 -8.89 -9.74 31.34
N PRO A 826 -7.84 -8.93 31.08
CA PRO A 826 -8.02 -7.62 30.44
C PRO A 826 -8.60 -7.74 29.02
N ILE A 827 -8.22 -8.76 28.25
CA ILE A 827 -8.78 -9.03 26.92
C ILE A 827 -10.29 -9.31 27.03
N ARG A 828 -10.69 -10.22 27.93
CA ARG A 828 -12.10 -10.57 28.15
C ARG A 828 -12.94 -9.38 28.55
N HIS A 829 -12.40 -8.49 29.40
CA HIS A 829 -13.10 -7.29 29.83
C HIS A 829 -13.40 -6.34 28.67
N ASN A 830 -12.39 -6.01 27.86
CA ASN A 830 -12.56 -5.14 26.71
C ASN A 830 -13.50 -5.74 25.66
N LEU A 831 -13.30 -7.01 25.30
CA LEU A 831 -14.12 -7.69 24.29
C LEU A 831 -15.56 -7.88 24.74
N ASN A 832 -15.82 -8.12 26.03
CA ASN A 832 -17.20 -8.19 26.55
C ASN A 832 -17.99 -6.92 26.25
N VAL A 833 -17.36 -5.76 26.35
CA VAL A 833 -18.02 -4.47 26.12
C VAL A 833 -18.17 -4.23 24.62
N LEU A 834 -17.13 -4.50 23.83
CA LEU A 834 -17.19 -4.40 22.37
C LEU A 834 -18.33 -5.27 21.79
N LEU A 835 -18.43 -6.52 22.25
CA LEU A 835 -19.35 -7.52 21.70
C LEU A 835 -20.78 -7.40 22.25
N ASP A 836 -21.03 -6.53 23.23
CA ASP A 836 -22.39 -6.13 23.61
C ASP A 836 -23.05 -5.24 22.54
N GLY A 837 -22.26 -4.40 21.87
CA GLY A 837 -22.71 -3.47 20.80
C GLY A 837 -22.26 -3.84 19.39
N PHE A 838 -21.46 -4.89 19.20
CA PHE A 838 -20.95 -5.26 17.89
C PHE A 838 -22.09 -5.71 16.94
N GLY A 839 -22.08 -5.17 15.72
CA GLY A 839 -23.02 -5.53 14.66
C GLY A 839 -24.41 -4.87 14.74
N THR A 840 -24.65 -3.99 15.73
CA THR A 840 -25.95 -3.31 15.90
C THR A 840 -26.01 -1.92 15.27
N ARG A 841 -24.86 -1.36 14.86
CA ARG A 841 -24.67 -0.16 14.02
C ARG A 841 -23.43 -0.34 13.15
N SER A 842 -23.34 0.35 12.02
CA SER A 842 -22.07 0.70 11.38
C SER A 842 -21.28 1.58 12.35
N LEU A 843 -19.99 1.26 12.53
CA LEU A 843 -19.08 2.04 13.38
C LEU A 843 -18.76 3.38 12.73
#